data_AF-A0AAI9Y364-F1
#
_entry.id   AF-A0AAI9Y364-F1
#
_cell.length_a   1.000
_cell.length_b   1.000
_cell.length_c   1.000
_cell.angle_alpha   90.00
_cell.angle_beta   90.00
_cell.angle_gamma   90.00
#
_symmetry.space_group_name_H-M   'P 1'
#
loop_
_entity.id
_entity.type
_entity.pdbx_description
1 polymer ?
#
loop_
_entity_poly.entity_id
_entity_poly.type
_entity_poly.pdbx_seq_one_letter_code
_entity_poly.pdbx_strand_id
1 'polypeptide(L)'
;MSLPALRPFLTSCNRACACASASITTATTTTLAKVIKARGLTRRTFNPSTFCTGASADSTPSNCQACRVMLRTCARPRSVLTWNRCSVPRASLYPCLMKRNFDAFVGRPSVSSPSKMTTSIAASSMSNFTTANDPPTLSLTSKEQQLRDLLVDVAAFIDGAGRSPEPLVLRWAGGWVRDKLLGIESHDIDTAINAMTGYAFSLELRDYCALEEHTKKHSIGPDDMGSLHRIAANPDKSKHLETATTRMFGLDVDFVNLRKETYTQDSRNPTMEFGTAEEDALRRDATINALFYNLHTGLVEDLTGGLADMKSRLIRTPMEPFQTFTDDPLRVLRLLRFASRLDFSIDPAATAVMADPQVLNALKLKISRERVGVEMEKMLKGKNPCMSLDLIRTLNLYEAIFTDSSDSGHPSPDLSKWKLAYDLLDRLAHDKDPGLIYDVLVTSDEAAYFAWNLAAITPYSHITEEVPLPKARGTVPLTTLVAREGIKAPNKLCDVITAAYRHRVEILGLKKSFGAGQSRTTERGIVGMAIRKWDSHGGHWRIQVLYALLVEAIEKLPSDSPTDRAEFLSGWQKFLDHLTDLDVMDAPSLTRLVDGRLLGKELGVRPGKWMGQALDVCVAWQLRHPDETEPAGAIEEVRRRAVELGIEGLPI
;
A
#
# COMPACT_ATOMS: atom_id res chain seq x y z
N MET A 1 35.10 64.61 6.64
CA MET A 1 34.68 63.58 5.67
C MET A 1 33.41 62.91 6.20
N SER A 2 32.30 63.33 5.61
CA SER A 2 30.92 62.80 5.51
C SER A 2 30.30 61.83 6.56
N LEU A 3 29.31 62.37 7.29
CA LEU A 3 28.11 61.75 7.92
C LEU A 3 26.92 61.72 6.88
N PRO A 4 25.63 61.38 7.20
CA PRO A 4 25.01 60.07 7.47
C PRO A 4 23.65 59.84 6.71
N ALA A 5 23.00 58.68 6.96
CA ALA A 5 21.55 58.35 7.00
C ALA A 5 20.50 59.02 6.06
N LEU A 6 19.73 58.21 5.32
CA LEU A 6 18.28 58.41 5.09
C LEU A 6 17.56 57.17 4.48
N ARG A 7 16.37 56.89 5.04
CA ARG A 7 15.23 56.11 4.51
C ARG A 7 15.04 56.32 2.98
N PRO A 8 14.60 55.33 2.15
CA PRO A 8 13.24 54.75 2.25
C PRO A 8 13.04 53.34 1.64
N PHE A 9 12.51 52.35 2.37
CA PHE A 9 11.86 51.17 1.72
C PHE A 9 10.68 50.57 2.53
N LEU A 10 10.26 51.23 3.61
CA LEU A 10 9.15 50.79 4.48
C LEU A 10 7.81 51.50 4.22
N THR A 11 7.65 52.14 3.05
CA THR A 11 6.43 52.91 2.70
C THR A 11 5.71 52.43 1.43
N SER A 12 6.07 51.27 0.88
CA SER A 12 5.40 50.70 -0.31
C SER A 12 4.37 49.59 0.02
N CYS A 13 4.54 48.85 1.11
CA CYS A 13 3.65 47.69 1.40
C CYS A 13 2.33 48.05 2.11
N ASN A 14 2.25 49.18 2.82
CA ASN A 14 1.08 49.53 3.63
C ASN A 14 -0.06 50.28 2.90
N ARG A 15 0.09 50.62 1.61
CA ARG A 15 -1.00 51.21 0.81
C ARG A 15 -1.74 50.21 -0.08
N ALA A 16 -1.17 49.04 -0.38
CA ALA A 16 -1.85 47.99 -1.13
C ALA A 16 -2.84 47.18 -0.27
N CYS A 17 -2.55 47.00 1.03
CA CYS A 17 -3.44 46.27 1.95
C CYS A 17 -4.70 47.03 2.39
N ALA A 18 -4.71 48.37 2.31
CA ALA A 18 -5.85 49.18 2.74
C ALA A 18 -6.97 49.33 1.69
N CYS A 19 -6.70 49.09 0.41
CA CYS A 19 -7.73 49.12 -0.64
C CYS A 19 -8.41 47.75 -0.86
N ALA A 20 -7.77 46.64 -0.50
CA ALA A 20 -8.34 45.30 -0.65
C ALA A 20 -9.36 44.94 0.45
N SER A 21 -9.29 45.60 1.61
CA SER A 21 -10.17 45.34 2.76
C SER A 21 -11.53 46.05 2.69
N ALA A 22 -11.70 47.06 1.81
CA ALA A 22 -12.97 47.80 1.66
C ALA A 22 -13.89 47.24 0.55
N SER A 23 -13.39 46.42 -0.37
CA SER A 23 -14.20 45.88 -1.49
C SER A 23 -14.75 44.47 -1.26
N ILE A 24 -14.35 43.79 -0.18
CA ILE A 24 -14.78 42.41 0.14
C ILE A 24 -16.01 42.37 1.06
N THR A 25 -16.37 43.50 1.68
CA THR A 25 -17.44 43.59 2.68
C THR A 25 -18.85 43.69 2.10
N THR A 26 -19.01 43.91 0.79
CA THR A 26 -20.34 44.07 0.15
C THR A 26 -20.74 42.90 -0.75
N ALA A 27 -19.81 42.01 -1.11
CA ALA A 27 -20.08 40.87 -2.01
C ALA A 27 -20.39 39.54 -1.29
N THR A 28 -20.17 39.47 0.02
CA THR A 28 -20.30 38.23 0.82
C THR A 28 -21.68 38.04 1.47
N THR A 29 -22.50 39.08 1.57
CA THR A 29 -23.83 39.02 2.19
C THR A 29 -24.90 38.39 1.29
N THR A 30 -24.79 38.54 -0.04
CA THR A 30 -25.79 38.03 -0.99
C THR A 30 -25.61 36.54 -1.31
N THR A 31 -24.37 36.05 -1.29
CA THR A 31 -24.04 34.64 -1.59
C THR A 31 -24.34 33.74 -0.40
N LEU A 32 -24.13 34.22 0.83
CA LEU A 32 -24.42 33.46 2.06
C LEU A 32 -25.94 33.30 2.30
N ALA A 33 -26.75 34.30 1.94
CA ALA A 33 -28.21 34.22 2.01
C ALA A 33 -28.81 33.18 1.04
N LYS A 34 -28.19 32.97 -0.13
CA LYS A 34 -28.62 31.93 -1.10
C LYS A 34 -28.27 30.52 -0.63
N VAL A 35 -27.15 30.33 0.07
CA VAL A 35 -26.74 29.02 0.61
C VAL A 35 -27.61 28.60 1.81
N ILE A 36 -28.04 29.55 2.65
CA ILE A 36 -28.92 29.27 3.81
C ILE A 36 -30.33 28.87 3.35
N LYS A 37 -30.85 29.42 2.25
CA LYS A 37 -32.16 29.04 1.69
C LYS A 37 -32.16 27.67 1.00
N ALA A 38 -31.01 27.22 0.49
CA ALA A 38 -30.87 25.91 -0.18
C ALA A 38 -30.72 24.71 0.78
N ARG A 39 -30.57 24.94 2.10
CA ARG A 39 -30.30 23.88 3.09
C ARG A 39 -31.24 23.84 4.30
N GLY A 40 -32.33 24.62 4.31
CA GLY A 40 -33.44 24.43 5.26
C GLY A 40 -33.11 24.58 6.75
N LEU A 41 -32.13 25.41 7.15
CA LEU A 41 -31.76 25.63 8.54
C LEU A 41 -32.35 26.95 9.08
N THR A 42 -33.11 26.89 10.17
CA THR A 42 -33.72 28.06 10.83
C THR A 42 -32.72 28.82 11.69
N ARG A 43 -32.69 30.16 11.54
CA ARG A 43 -31.91 31.12 12.33
C ARG A 43 -32.29 31.07 13.82
N ARG A 44 -31.39 30.62 14.68
CA ARG A 44 -31.18 31.16 16.04
C ARG A 44 -29.78 30.73 16.51
N THR A 45 -29.15 31.64 17.25
CA THR A 45 -27.81 31.59 17.89
C THR A 45 -26.57 31.80 17.01
N PHE A 46 -26.28 33.06 16.67
CA PHE A 46 -24.91 33.55 16.50
C PHE A 46 -24.81 34.97 17.07
N ASN A 47 -23.99 35.16 18.11
CA ASN A 47 -23.69 36.47 18.71
C ASN A 47 -22.16 36.61 18.84
N PRO A 48 -21.50 37.56 18.15
CA PRO A 48 -20.04 37.59 18.03
C PRO A 48 -19.39 38.57 19.04
N SER A 49 -19.56 38.35 20.35
CA SER A 49 -18.95 39.24 21.37
C SER A 49 -18.37 38.52 22.60
N THR A 50 -18.03 37.24 22.52
CA THR A 50 -17.58 36.46 23.70
C THR A 50 -16.33 35.60 23.49
N PHE A 51 -15.40 36.03 22.64
CA PHE A 51 -14.08 35.39 22.53
C PHE A 51 -13.00 36.45 22.35
N CYS A 52 -12.51 37.01 23.45
CA CYS A 52 -11.16 37.56 23.61
C CYS A 52 -11.02 38.23 24.99
N THR A 53 -10.71 37.44 26.02
CA THR A 53 -10.06 37.95 27.24
C THR A 53 -9.09 36.88 27.73
N GLY A 54 -7.79 37.17 27.62
CA GLY A 54 -6.73 36.38 28.27
C GLY A 54 -5.67 35.82 27.32
N ALA A 55 -4.76 36.67 26.85
CA ALA A 55 -3.37 36.26 26.54
C ALA A 55 -2.48 37.50 26.54
N SER A 56 -1.45 37.48 27.38
CA SER A 56 -0.44 38.50 27.60
C SER A 56 0.52 38.67 26.42
N ALA A 57 1.15 39.84 26.37
CA ALA A 57 2.16 40.23 25.40
C ALA A 57 3.43 39.36 25.54
N ASP A 58 3.58 38.37 24.65
CA ASP A 58 4.84 37.89 24.05
C ASP A 58 4.55 36.61 23.25
N SER A 59 4.22 36.75 21.96
CA SER A 59 4.35 35.66 20.98
C SER A 59 4.25 36.20 19.55
N THR A 60 5.09 35.64 18.67
CA THR A 60 5.24 35.98 17.25
C THR A 60 4.01 35.57 16.40
N PRO A 61 3.73 36.27 15.28
CA PRO A 61 2.50 36.06 14.52
C PRO A 61 2.65 34.89 13.54
N SER A 62 2.57 33.65 14.04
CA SER A 62 2.41 32.47 13.17
C SER A 62 1.44 31.40 13.70
N ASN A 63 0.80 31.61 14.85
CA ASN A 63 -0.09 30.64 15.49
C ASN A 63 -1.53 31.12 15.75
N CYS A 64 -2.11 31.91 14.85
CA CYS A 64 -3.56 32.18 14.90
C CYS A 64 -4.35 31.25 13.98
N GLN A 65 -5.25 30.46 14.56
CA GLN A 65 -6.08 29.42 13.92
C GLN A 65 -7.01 29.97 12.82
N ALA A 66 -7.26 31.28 12.78
CA ALA A 66 -8.08 31.96 11.77
C ALA A 66 -7.39 32.07 10.38
N CYS A 67 -6.06 32.22 10.33
CA CYS A 67 -5.33 32.33 9.06
C CYS A 67 -5.26 31.01 8.28
N ARG A 68 -5.33 29.85 8.96
CA ARG A 68 -5.30 28.53 8.32
C ARG A 68 -6.58 28.17 7.56
N VAL A 69 -7.70 28.84 7.85
CA VAL A 69 -8.99 28.56 7.19
C VAL A 69 -9.15 29.36 5.89
N MET A 70 -8.64 30.59 5.80
CA MET A 70 -8.74 31.40 4.57
C MET A 70 -7.81 30.91 3.44
N LEU A 71 -6.65 30.32 3.76
CA LEU A 71 -5.70 29.86 2.73
C LEU A 71 -6.11 28.54 2.05
N ARG A 72 -7.14 27.83 2.54
CA ARG A 72 -7.61 26.56 1.94
C ARG A 72 -8.74 26.73 0.92
N THR A 73 -9.33 27.91 0.77
CA THR A 73 -10.50 28.13 -0.10
C THR A 73 -10.20 28.88 -1.41
N CYS A 74 -8.97 29.34 -1.65
CA CYS A 74 -8.60 30.07 -2.87
C CYS A 74 -7.49 29.35 -3.66
N ALA A 75 -7.79 28.23 -4.32
CA ALA A 75 -6.92 27.65 -5.34
C ALA A 75 -7.65 26.66 -6.27
N ARG A 76 -8.56 27.13 -7.13
CA ARG A 76 -8.96 26.45 -8.38
C ARG A 76 -9.49 27.48 -9.39
N PRO A 77 -8.83 27.71 -10.55
CA PRO A 77 -9.49 28.31 -11.69
C PRO A 77 -10.33 27.24 -12.42
N ARG A 78 -11.63 27.49 -12.60
CA ARG A 78 -12.48 26.74 -13.53
C ARG A 78 -12.47 27.45 -14.88
N SER A 79 -11.94 26.81 -15.92
CA SER A 79 -12.22 27.19 -17.30
C SER A 79 -13.53 26.53 -17.75
N VAL A 80 -14.35 27.33 -18.43
CA VAL A 80 -15.68 27.00 -18.95
C VAL A 80 -15.51 26.63 -20.42
N LEU A 81 -15.91 25.42 -20.81
CA LEU A 81 -16.20 25.07 -22.20
C LEU A 81 -17.55 24.33 -22.24
N THR A 82 -18.49 25.00 -22.88
CA THR A 82 -19.86 24.63 -23.18
C THR A 82 -19.94 23.37 -24.04
N TRP A 83 -20.75 22.39 -23.63
CA TRP A 83 -21.21 21.30 -24.50
C TRP A 83 -22.73 21.37 -24.66
N ASN A 84 -23.15 21.59 -25.89
CA ASN A 84 -24.54 21.54 -26.34
C ASN A 84 -25.07 20.10 -26.31
N ARG A 85 -26.35 19.95 -25.98
CA ARG A 85 -27.13 18.72 -26.10
C ARG A 85 -27.12 18.23 -27.56
N CYS A 86 -26.81 16.96 -27.76
CA CYS A 86 -27.22 16.22 -28.96
C CYS A 86 -27.88 14.90 -28.55
N SER A 87 -29.06 14.72 -29.12
CA SER A 87 -30.05 13.68 -28.93
C SER A 87 -29.64 12.39 -29.65
N VAL A 88 -29.91 11.25 -29.00
CA VAL A 88 -29.75 9.89 -29.54
C VAL A 88 -30.97 9.52 -30.39
N PRO A 89 -30.81 8.82 -31.53
CA PRO A 89 -31.86 7.99 -32.11
C PRO A 89 -31.65 6.49 -31.83
N ARG A 90 -32.77 5.80 -31.59
CA ARG A 90 -32.94 4.34 -31.38
C ARG A 90 -33.01 3.55 -32.70
N ALA A 91 -32.50 2.32 -32.68
CA ALA A 91 -32.96 1.13 -33.45
C ALA A 91 -32.30 -0.12 -32.80
N SER A 92 -33.00 -1.01 -32.06
CA SER A 92 -33.77 -2.22 -32.46
C SER A 92 -32.95 -3.31 -33.21
N LEU A 93 -32.98 -4.63 -32.98
CA LEU A 93 -33.63 -5.59 -32.06
C LEU A 93 -32.98 -7.00 -32.37
N TYR A 94 -32.65 -7.80 -31.32
CA TYR A 94 -32.53 -9.29 -31.23
C TYR A 94 -31.44 -10.13 -31.98
N PRO A 95 -31.14 -11.39 -31.54
CA PRO A 95 -31.13 -11.99 -30.19
C PRO A 95 -29.88 -12.89 -29.86
N CYS A 96 -29.86 -13.35 -28.58
CA CYS A 96 -29.00 -14.29 -27.87
C CYS A 96 -28.32 -15.47 -28.61
N LEU A 97 -27.12 -15.85 -28.14
CA LEU A 97 -26.67 -17.25 -28.01
C LEU A 97 -25.57 -17.40 -26.91
N MET A 98 -25.55 -18.58 -26.29
CA MET A 98 -25.03 -18.93 -24.97
C MET A 98 -23.51 -19.19 -24.86
N LYS A 99 -23.02 -19.13 -23.61
CA LYS A 99 -21.96 -19.93 -22.96
C LYS A 99 -21.20 -20.95 -23.84
N ARG A 100 -19.86 -20.88 -23.84
CA ARG A 100 -18.96 -21.93 -23.29
C ARG A 100 -17.46 -21.64 -23.51
N ASN A 101 -16.69 -22.00 -22.47
CA ASN A 101 -15.32 -22.55 -22.44
C ASN A 101 -14.13 -21.62 -22.68
N PHE A 102 -13.63 -21.07 -21.56
CA PHE A 102 -12.29 -20.55 -21.36
C PHE A 102 -11.45 -21.64 -20.66
N ASP A 103 -11.09 -22.70 -21.38
CA ASP A 103 -10.26 -23.82 -20.88
C ASP A 103 -9.54 -24.51 -22.06
N ALA A 104 -8.65 -23.77 -22.74
CA ALA A 104 -7.76 -24.34 -23.75
C ALA A 104 -6.50 -23.48 -23.91
N PHE A 105 -5.63 -23.41 -22.90
CA PHE A 105 -4.25 -22.97 -23.12
C PHE A 105 -3.18 -23.50 -22.13
N VAL A 106 -3.50 -24.43 -21.23
CA VAL A 106 -2.46 -25.01 -20.35
C VAL A 106 -2.59 -26.52 -20.30
N GLY A 107 -1.83 -27.19 -21.16
CA GLY A 107 -1.65 -28.64 -21.13
C GLY A 107 -0.90 -29.06 -19.87
N ARG A 108 -1.52 -29.93 -19.06
CA ARG A 108 -0.85 -30.69 -18.00
C ARG A 108 -0.27 -31.98 -18.58
N PRO A 109 0.93 -32.41 -18.17
CA PRO A 109 1.30 -33.82 -18.24
C PRO A 109 0.84 -34.57 -16.99
N SER A 110 0.55 -35.85 -17.22
CA SER A 110 -0.01 -36.86 -16.34
C SER A 110 0.92 -37.38 -15.24
N VAL A 111 0.27 -37.92 -14.21
CA VAL A 111 0.79 -38.53 -12.99
C VAL A 111 1.55 -39.85 -13.24
N SER A 112 2.71 -40.01 -12.60
CA SER A 112 3.26 -41.31 -12.20
C SER A 112 3.98 -41.18 -10.85
N SER A 113 3.51 -41.92 -9.83
CA SER A 113 4.04 -41.96 -8.45
C SER A 113 5.19 -42.99 -8.30
N PRO A 114 5.82 -43.19 -7.12
CA PRO A 114 7.19 -42.75 -6.88
C PRO A 114 8.15 -43.92 -6.60
N SER A 115 9.41 -43.79 -7.01
CA SER A 115 10.49 -44.67 -6.55
C SER A 115 11.53 -43.87 -5.78
N LYS A 116 11.81 -44.35 -4.56
CA LYS A 116 12.78 -43.83 -3.60
C LYS A 116 14.18 -43.73 -4.23
N MET A 117 14.80 -42.55 -4.17
CA MET A 117 16.27 -42.42 -4.13
C MET A 117 16.67 -41.15 -3.38
N THR A 118 17.36 -41.39 -2.27
CA THR A 118 18.13 -40.43 -1.48
C THR A 118 19.30 -39.90 -2.32
N THR A 119 19.41 -38.59 -2.54
CA THR A 119 20.71 -37.96 -2.86
C THR A 119 20.64 -36.43 -2.75
N SER A 120 21.46 -35.90 -1.84
CA SER A 120 22.41 -34.80 -2.07
C SER A 120 21.99 -33.71 -3.06
N ILE A 121 21.63 -32.53 -2.54
CA ILE A 121 21.66 -31.29 -3.33
C ILE A 121 23.14 -30.98 -3.58
N ALA A 122 23.63 -31.45 -4.72
CA ALA A 122 24.88 -31.00 -5.30
C ALA A 122 24.72 -29.52 -5.70
N ALA A 123 25.63 -28.69 -5.19
CA ALA A 123 25.89 -27.36 -5.70
C ALA A 123 26.04 -27.42 -7.23
N SER A 124 25.09 -26.85 -7.96
CA SER A 124 25.15 -26.75 -9.42
C SER A 124 25.43 -25.31 -9.83
N SER A 125 26.70 -25.11 -10.17
CA SER A 125 27.28 -24.15 -11.13
C SER A 125 26.84 -22.69 -11.07
N MET A 126 27.41 -21.95 -10.12
CA MET A 126 27.97 -20.62 -10.44
C MET A 126 29.26 -20.83 -11.24
N SER A 127 29.15 -21.01 -12.56
CA SER A 127 30.29 -21.03 -13.45
C SER A 127 30.11 -19.95 -14.53
N ASN A 128 30.59 -18.75 -14.21
CA ASN A 128 31.25 -17.80 -15.12
C ASN A 128 31.73 -16.57 -14.34
N PHE A 129 32.53 -16.79 -13.29
CA PHE A 129 33.38 -15.74 -12.74
C PHE A 129 34.83 -16.19 -12.89
N THR A 130 35.35 -16.04 -14.11
CA THR A 130 36.79 -16.05 -14.33
C THR A 130 37.41 -14.84 -13.64
N THR A 131 38.48 -15.09 -12.91
CA THR A 131 39.30 -14.08 -12.25
C THR A 131 39.90 -13.10 -13.26
N ALA A 132 39.74 -11.80 -12.97
CA ALA A 132 40.46 -10.61 -13.46
C ALA A 132 39.54 -9.58 -14.14
N ASN A 133 39.30 -8.46 -13.43
CA ASN A 133 39.02 -7.07 -13.85
C ASN A 133 38.13 -6.71 -15.06
N ASP A 134 37.54 -7.63 -15.80
CA ASP A 134 36.64 -7.27 -16.89
C ASP A 134 35.20 -7.04 -16.36
N PRO A 135 34.58 -5.89 -16.69
CA PRO A 135 33.22 -5.62 -16.26
C PRO A 135 32.26 -6.67 -16.84
N PRO A 136 31.26 -7.13 -16.07
CA PRO A 136 30.35 -8.18 -16.53
C PRO A 136 29.60 -7.70 -17.77
N THR A 137 29.62 -8.52 -18.83
CA THR A 137 28.81 -8.30 -20.03
C THR A 137 27.42 -8.88 -19.81
N LEU A 138 26.40 -8.05 -20.01
CA LEU A 138 25.00 -8.46 -19.88
C LEU A 138 24.46 -8.96 -21.22
N SER A 139 23.76 -10.11 -21.19
CA SER A 139 23.01 -10.58 -22.34
C SER A 139 21.67 -9.86 -22.43
N LEU A 140 21.44 -9.15 -23.53
CA LEU A 140 20.16 -8.50 -23.81
C LEU A 140 19.20 -9.47 -24.51
N THR A 141 17.91 -9.35 -24.21
CA THR A 141 16.84 -9.97 -25.00
C THR A 141 16.74 -9.30 -26.37
N SER A 142 16.05 -9.93 -27.32
CA SER A 142 15.85 -9.33 -28.65
C SER A 142 15.22 -7.95 -28.59
N LYS A 143 14.21 -7.75 -27.73
CA LYS A 143 13.53 -6.48 -27.53
C LYS A 143 14.39 -5.43 -26.85
N GLU A 144 15.17 -5.82 -25.84
CA GLU A 144 16.13 -4.91 -25.20
C GLU A 144 17.23 -4.50 -26.19
N GLN A 145 17.74 -5.42 -27.01
CA GLN A 145 18.73 -5.10 -28.04
C GLN A 145 18.15 -4.14 -29.07
N GLN A 146 16.92 -4.39 -29.55
CA GLN A 146 16.21 -3.48 -30.46
C GLN A 146 16.02 -2.08 -29.86
N LEU A 147 15.64 -2.00 -28.58
CA LEU A 147 15.51 -0.73 -27.85
C LEU A 147 16.87 -0.01 -27.74
N ARG A 148 17.93 -0.74 -27.36
CA ARG A 148 19.29 -0.20 -27.26
C ARG A 148 19.74 0.40 -28.59
N ASP A 149 19.59 -0.35 -29.68
CA ASP A 149 20.02 0.08 -31.00
C ASP A 149 19.29 1.36 -31.44
N LEU A 150 17.97 1.43 -31.21
CA LEU A 150 17.18 2.64 -31.45
C LEU A 150 17.68 3.83 -30.63
N LEU A 151 17.88 3.65 -29.32
CA LEU A 151 18.28 4.74 -28.43
C LEU A 151 19.68 5.27 -28.78
N VAL A 152 20.62 4.40 -29.12
CA VAL A 152 21.98 4.80 -29.54
C VAL A 152 21.95 5.56 -30.86
N ASP A 153 21.14 5.12 -31.83
CA ASP A 153 20.98 5.83 -33.10
C ASP A 153 20.31 7.19 -32.95
N VAL A 154 19.33 7.31 -32.03
CA VAL A 154 18.70 8.58 -31.69
C VAL A 154 19.70 9.53 -31.04
N ALA A 155 20.54 9.04 -30.12
CA ALA A 155 21.62 9.84 -29.55
C ALA A 155 22.58 10.37 -30.63
N ALA A 156 23.00 9.49 -31.57
CA ALA A 156 23.85 9.88 -32.68
C ALA A 156 23.18 10.90 -33.63
N PHE A 157 21.88 10.79 -33.86
CA PHE A 157 21.10 11.76 -34.63
C PHE A 157 21.07 13.14 -33.97
N ILE A 158 20.86 13.21 -32.66
CA ILE A 158 20.84 14.45 -31.89
C ILE A 158 22.23 15.10 -31.89
N ASP A 159 23.28 14.31 -31.65
CA ASP A 159 24.66 14.76 -31.65
C ASP A 159 25.10 15.26 -33.03
N GLY A 160 24.76 14.52 -34.09
CA GLY A 160 25.05 14.91 -35.48
C GLY A 160 24.34 16.20 -35.90
N ALA A 161 23.21 16.52 -35.28
CA ALA A 161 22.50 17.78 -35.49
C ALA A 161 23.00 18.94 -34.61
N GLY A 162 23.97 18.70 -33.71
CA GLY A 162 24.51 19.72 -32.80
C GLY A 162 23.49 20.24 -31.78
N ARG A 163 22.49 19.42 -31.42
CA ARG A 163 21.41 19.82 -30.49
C ARG A 163 21.69 19.48 -29.02
N SER A 164 22.83 18.86 -28.74
CA SER A 164 23.31 18.54 -27.39
C SER A 164 24.53 19.38 -27.04
N PRO A 165 24.70 19.87 -25.78
CA PRO A 165 25.87 20.65 -25.38
C PRO A 165 27.16 19.83 -25.33
N GLU A 166 27.05 18.52 -25.15
CA GLU A 166 28.15 17.55 -25.16
C GLU A 166 27.65 16.22 -25.77
N PRO A 167 28.54 15.32 -26.23
CA PRO A 167 28.11 14.03 -26.78
C PRO A 167 27.20 13.27 -25.81
N LEU A 168 26.09 12.76 -26.33
CA LEU A 168 25.11 12.03 -25.53
C LEU A 168 25.65 10.64 -25.16
N VAL A 169 25.62 10.36 -23.86
CA VAL A 169 25.95 9.05 -23.30
C VAL A 169 24.75 8.54 -22.53
N LEU A 170 24.08 7.56 -23.13
CA LEU A 170 22.90 6.91 -22.58
C LEU A 170 23.28 5.70 -21.72
N ARG A 171 22.61 5.57 -20.59
CA ARG A 171 22.78 4.46 -19.65
C ARG A 171 21.44 3.90 -19.22
N TRP A 172 21.30 2.59 -19.12
CA TRP A 172 20.26 2.02 -18.27
C TRP A 172 20.73 1.96 -16.83
N ALA A 173 19.89 2.35 -15.88
CA ALA A 173 20.30 2.59 -14.51
C ALA A 173 19.55 1.73 -13.49
N GLY A 174 20.24 1.46 -12.38
CA GLY A 174 19.63 1.00 -11.14
C GLY A 174 18.97 -0.36 -11.17
N GLY A 175 17.65 -0.40 -10.96
CA GLY A 175 16.91 -1.63 -10.67
C GLY A 175 17.03 -2.66 -11.79
N TRP A 176 16.96 -2.22 -13.04
CA TRP A 176 17.10 -3.09 -14.21
C TRP A 176 18.48 -3.77 -14.24
N VAL A 177 19.56 -3.02 -14.05
CA VAL A 177 20.94 -3.55 -14.09
C VAL A 177 21.14 -4.60 -13.00
N ARG A 178 20.68 -4.29 -11.77
CA ARG A 178 20.72 -5.23 -10.64
C ARG A 178 19.95 -6.50 -10.93
N ASP A 179 18.70 -6.36 -11.35
CA ASP A 179 17.82 -7.51 -11.58
C ASP A 179 18.37 -8.38 -12.73
N LYS A 180 18.92 -7.77 -13.79
CA LYS A 180 19.58 -8.48 -14.89
C LYS A 180 20.79 -9.30 -14.42
N LEU A 181 21.64 -8.73 -13.56
CA LEU A 181 22.79 -9.41 -12.98
C LEU A 181 22.38 -10.58 -12.07
N LEU A 182 21.22 -10.49 -11.43
CA LEU A 182 20.65 -11.55 -10.58
C LEU A 182 19.82 -12.58 -11.37
N GLY A 183 19.70 -12.43 -12.70
CA GLY A 183 18.88 -13.31 -13.54
C GLY A 183 17.37 -13.11 -13.34
N ILE A 184 16.95 -11.95 -12.83
CA ILE A 184 15.56 -11.55 -12.64
C ILE A 184 15.15 -10.69 -13.84
N GLU A 185 14.07 -11.05 -14.52
CA GLU A 185 13.53 -10.24 -15.61
C GLU A 185 12.90 -8.94 -15.06
N SER A 186 13.21 -7.82 -15.72
CA SER A 186 12.59 -6.52 -15.46
C SER A 186 12.09 -5.93 -16.78
N HIS A 187 10.88 -5.39 -16.76
CA HIS A 187 10.29 -4.67 -17.89
C HIS A 187 10.32 -3.15 -17.72
N ASP A 188 10.72 -2.67 -16.54
CA ASP A 188 10.84 -1.26 -16.19
C ASP A 188 12.32 -0.84 -16.35
N ILE A 189 12.57 0.12 -17.24
CA ILE A 189 13.90 0.56 -17.66
C ILE A 189 14.04 2.08 -17.46
N ASP A 190 14.90 2.47 -16.52
CA ASP A 190 15.33 3.85 -16.34
C ASP A 190 16.49 4.17 -17.29
N THR A 191 16.26 5.01 -18.30
CA THR A 191 17.28 5.52 -19.22
C THR A 191 17.81 6.87 -18.73
N ALA A 192 19.04 6.85 -18.20
CA ALA A 192 19.76 8.03 -17.73
C ALA A 192 20.54 8.71 -18.85
N ILE A 193 20.42 10.04 -18.92
CA ILE A 193 20.96 10.91 -19.97
C ILE A 193 21.84 11.99 -19.34
N ASN A 194 23.06 12.19 -19.87
CA ASN A 194 24.02 13.15 -19.31
C ASN A 194 23.71 14.62 -19.64
N ALA A 195 23.42 14.92 -20.91
CA ALA A 195 23.55 16.29 -21.43
C ALA A 195 22.22 17.04 -21.61
N MET A 196 21.08 16.37 -21.45
CA MET A 196 19.76 16.96 -21.70
C MET A 196 18.68 16.36 -20.81
N THR A 197 17.51 17.01 -20.76
CA THR A 197 16.38 16.50 -19.98
C THR A 197 15.73 15.30 -20.66
N GLY A 198 15.17 14.38 -19.87
CA GLY A 198 14.45 13.21 -20.40
C GLY A 198 13.29 13.60 -21.32
N TYR A 199 12.59 14.70 -21.01
CA TYR A 199 11.54 15.23 -21.86
C TYR A 199 12.06 15.75 -23.20
N ALA A 200 13.15 16.53 -23.22
CA ALA A 200 13.74 17.01 -24.47
C ALA A 200 14.22 15.85 -25.35
N PHE A 201 14.88 14.85 -24.77
CA PHE A 201 15.28 13.65 -25.49
C PHE A 201 14.07 12.91 -26.08
N SER A 202 12.98 12.81 -25.32
CA SER A 202 11.76 12.12 -25.80
C SER A 202 11.08 12.79 -27.00
N LEU A 203 11.22 14.12 -27.14
CA LEU A 203 10.72 14.85 -28.31
C LEU A 203 11.58 14.55 -29.54
N GLU A 204 12.89 14.54 -29.39
CA GLU A 204 13.83 14.19 -30.45
C GLU A 204 13.69 12.73 -30.87
N LEU A 205 13.47 11.82 -29.92
CA LEU A 205 13.14 10.42 -30.18
C LEU A 205 11.88 10.28 -31.03
N ARG A 206 10.82 11.04 -30.71
CA ARG A 206 9.59 11.04 -31.50
C ARG A 206 9.86 11.52 -32.93
N ASP A 207 10.62 12.60 -33.08
CA ASP A 207 10.90 13.20 -34.38
C ASP A 207 11.79 12.27 -35.23
N TYR A 208 12.73 11.55 -34.62
CA TYR A 208 13.51 10.48 -35.25
C TYR A 208 12.60 9.34 -35.73
N CYS A 209 11.72 8.83 -34.87
CA CYS A 209 10.82 7.73 -35.20
C CYS A 209 9.73 8.09 -36.24
N ALA A 210 9.48 9.38 -36.49
CA ALA A 210 8.51 9.85 -37.48
C ALA A 210 8.99 9.67 -38.93
N LEU A 211 10.30 9.46 -39.14
CA LEU A 211 10.87 9.23 -40.46
C LEU A 211 10.76 7.74 -40.84
N GLU A 212 10.11 7.45 -41.98
CA GLU A 212 9.86 6.07 -42.42
C GLU A 212 11.12 5.20 -42.54
N GLU A 213 12.26 5.80 -42.89
CA GLU A 213 13.55 5.12 -42.97
C GLU A 213 13.95 4.53 -41.61
N HIS A 214 13.79 5.29 -40.54
CA HIS A 214 14.15 4.88 -39.18
C HIS A 214 13.15 3.87 -38.62
N THR A 215 11.85 4.04 -38.91
CA THR A 215 10.82 3.05 -38.57
C THR A 215 11.16 1.68 -39.17
N LYS A 216 11.58 1.64 -40.45
CA LYS A 216 11.98 0.40 -41.12
C LYS A 216 13.28 -0.16 -40.56
N LYS A 217 14.29 0.70 -40.32
CA LYS A 217 15.60 0.30 -39.75
C LYS A 217 15.43 -0.43 -38.42
N HIS A 218 14.61 0.10 -37.52
CA HIS A 218 14.40 -0.46 -36.19
C HIS A 218 13.21 -1.42 -36.11
N SER A 219 12.62 -1.81 -37.24
CA SER A 219 11.46 -2.73 -37.29
C SER A 219 10.33 -2.30 -36.33
N ILE A 220 10.02 -1.01 -36.28
CA ILE A 220 9.00 -0.45 -35.37
C ILE A 220 7.62 -0.76 -35.94
N GLY A 221 6.85 -1.60 -35.24
CA GLY A 221 5.46 -1.90 -35.56
C GLY A 221 4.48 -0.83 -35.03
N PRO A 222 3.20 -0.88 -35.46
CA PRO A 222 2.18 0.09 -35.08
C PRO A 222 1.85 0.09 -33.58
N ASP A 223 2.04 -1.04 -32.89
CA ASP A 223 1.76 -1.18 -31.45
C ASP A 223 3.03 -1.15 -30.58
N ASP A 224 4.21 -1.00 -31.19
CA ASP A 224 5.48 -1.03 -30.46
C ASP A 224 5.77 0.29 -29.73
N MET A 225 5.14 1.39 -30.13
CA MET A 225 5.34 2.71 -29.54
C MET A 225 4.05 3.18 -28.85
N GLY A 226 4.12 3.29 -27.53
CA GLY A 226 3.07 3.90 -26.71
C GLY A 226 3.03 5.42 -26.83
N SER A 227 1.97 6.02 -26.30
CA SER A 227 1.88 7.48 -26.21
C SER A 227 2.90 8.04 -25.22
N LEU A 228 3.62 9.08 -25.64
CA LEU A 228 4.55 9.79 -24.78
C LEU A 228 3.78 10.51 -23.65
N HIS A 229 4.05 10.15 -22.40
CA HIS A 229 3.46 10.79 -21.23
C HIS A 229 4.51 11.65 -20.50
N ARG A 230 4.29 12.97 -20.50
CA ARG A 230 5.08 13.89 -19.66
C ARG A 230 4.59 13.78 -18.21
N ILE A 231 5.47 13.40 -17.31
CA ILE A 231 5.20 13.46 -15.88
C ILE A 231 5.86 14.71 -15.33
N ALA A 232 5.04 15.72 -15.01
CA ALA A 232 5.51 16.96 -14.42
C ALA A 232 6.08 16.72 -13.01
N ALA A 233 7.07 17.52 -12.63
CA ALA A 233 7.67 17.47 -11.30
C ALA A 233 6.58 17.65 -10.22
N ASN A 234 6.46 16.66 -9.33
CA ASN A 234 5.62 16.66 -8.15
C ASN A 234 6.46 16.22 -6.93
N PRO A 235 6.96 17.18 -6.13
CA PRO A 235 7.76 16.91 -4.94
C PRO A 235 7.03 16.08 -3.87
N ASP A 236 5.71 16.23 -3.75
CA ASP A 236 4.90 15.48 -2.79
C ASP A 236 4.83 13.98 -3.14
N LYS A 237 4.91 13.65 -4.43
CA LYS A 237 4.99 12.27 -4.95
C LYS A 237 6.42 11.77 -5.13
N SER A 238 7.43 12.49 -4.62
CA SER A 238 8.85 12.18 -4.81
C SER A 238 9.30 12.15 -6.28
N LYS A 239 8.54 12.78 -7.18
CA LYS A 239 8.91 12.92 -8.58
C LYS A 239 9.43 14.34 -8.78
N HIS A 240 10.70 14.56 -8.50
CA HIS A 240 11.26 15.91 -8.48
C HIS A 240 11.73 16.41 -9.85
N LEU A 241 11.63 15.58 -10.89
CA LEU A 241 12.00 15.91 -12.27
C LEU A 241 10.78 15.86 -13.19
N GLU A 242 10.91 16.57 -14.30
CA GLU A 242 10.15 16.27 -15.50
C GLU A 242 10.73 15.00 -16.12
N THR A 243 10.03 13.88 -15.94
CA THR A 243 10.38 12.62 -16.59
C THR A 243 9.45 12.37 -17.76
N ALA A 244 9.97 11.71 -18.78
CA ALA A 244 9.17 11.23 -19.90
C ALA A 244 9.06 9.72 -19.77
N THR A 245 7.83 9.23 -19.64
CA THR A 245 7.53 7.80 -19.60
C THR A 245 6.87 7.42 -20.91
N THR A 246 7.33 6.35 -21.51
CA THR A 246 6.71 5.77 -22.71
C THR A 246 6.85 4.25 -22.70
N ARG A 247 5.95 3.58 -23.39
CA ARG A 247 6.05 2.14 -23.61
C ARG A 247 6.69 1.89 -24.97
N MET A 248 7.78 1.13 -25.03
CA MET A 248 8.53 0.86 -26.26
C MET A 248 8.83 -0.64 -26.38
N PHE A 249 8.43 -1.28 -27.47
CA PHE A 249 8.60 -2.71 -27.73
C PHE A 249 8.00 -3.62 -26.64
N GLY A 250 7.00 -3.10 -25.91
CA GLY A 250 6.38 -3.75 -24.75
C GLY A 250 7.11 -3.54 -23.41
N LEU A 251 8.22 -2.80 -23.40
CA LEU A 251 8.97 -2.39 -22.22
C LEU A 251 8.49 -1.00 -21.75
N ASP A 252 8.44 -0.78 -20.43
CA ASP A 252 8.15 0.53 -19.86
C ASP A 252 9.49 1.27 -19.69
N VAL A 253 9.63 2.42 -20.35
CA VAL A 253 10.89 3.17 -20.42
C VAL A 253 10.70 4.58 -19.87
N ASP A 254 11.49 4.89 -18.84
CA ASP A 254 11.54 6.19 -18.19
C ASP A 254 12.83 6.92 -18.58
N PHE A 255 12.70 8.09 -19.22
CA PHE A 255 13.84 8.96 -19.52
C PHE A 255 14.09 9.94 -18.39
N VAL A 256 15.29 9.88 -17.82
CA VAL A 256 15.73 10.70 -16.69
C VAL A 256 17.08 11.33 -17.01
N ASN A 257 17.31 12.56 -16.58
CA ASN A 257 18.65 13.16 -16.65
C ASN A 257 19.47 12.79 -15.42
N LEU A 258 20.79 12.68 -15.60
CA LEU A 258 21.73 12.60 -14.51
C LEU A 258 21.66 13.89 -13.69
N ARG A 259 21.74 13.76 -12.37
CA ARG A 259 21.60 14.92 -11.49
C ARG A 259 22.44 14.80 -10.23
N LYS A 260 22.83 15.97 -9.75
CA LYS A 260 23.36 16.20 -8.42
C LYS A 260 22.25 16.72 -7.52
N GLU A 261 22.14 16.17 -6.32
CA GLU A 261 21.18 16.60 -5.31
C GLU A 261 21.94 17.26 -4.16
N THR A 262 21.57 18.49 -3.82
CA THR A 262 22.08 19.17 -2.62
C THR A 262 20.95 19.34 -1.61
N TYR A 263 21.12 18.76 -0.44
CA TYR A 263 20.14 18.81 0.64
C TYR A 263 20.44 20.00 1.57
N THR A 264 19.38 20.68 2.02
CA THR A 264 19.49 21.69 3.09
C THR A 264 18.87 21.13 4.37
N GLN A 265 19.36 21.56 5.53
CA GLN A 265 18.90 21.01 6.82
C GLN A 265 17.39 21.18 7.05
N ASP A 266 16.81 22.25 6.50
CA ASP A 266 15.41 22.65 6.72
C ASP A 266 14.42 22.12 5.67
N SER A 267 14.90 21.60 4.52
CA SER A 267 14.04 21.13 3.42
C SER A 267 14.31 19.67 3.10
N ARG A 268 13.24 18.88 3.04
CA ARG A 268 13.30 17.51 2.49
C ARG A 268 13.61 17.49 1.00
N ASN A 269 13.23 18.54 0.27
CA ASN A 269 13.41 18.58 -1.17
C ASN A 269 14.80 19.13 -1.49
N PRO A 270 15.68 18.34 -2.13
CA PRO A 270 17.00 18.84 -2.52
C PRO A 270 16.89 19.82 -3.68
N THR A 271 17.87 20.72 -3.79
CA THR A 271 18.10 21.47 -5.03
C THR A 271 18.79 20.57 -6.03
N MET A 272 18.35 20.64 -7.28
CA MET A 272 18.77 19.72 -8.35
C MET A 272 19.52 20.46 -9.44
N GLU A 273 20.67 19.91 -9.81
CA GLU A 273 21.52 20.40 -10.90
C GLU A 273 21.88 19.23 -11.83
N PHE A 274 22.29 19.52 -13.06
CA PHE A 274 22.90 18.50 -13.91
C PHE A 274 24.16 17.98 -13.23
N GLY A 275 24.31 16.66 -13.19
CA GLY A 275 25.41 16.00 -12.50
C GLY A 275 26.04 14.90 -13.34
N THR A 276 27.20 14.43 -12.91
CA THR A 276 27.88 13.30 -13.55
C THR A 276 27.22 11.96 -13.20
N ALA A 277 27.61 10.88 -13.89
CA ALA A 277 27.14 9.53 -13.55
C ALA A 277 27.58 9.13 -12.12
N GLU A 278 28.75 9.58 -11.69
CA GLU A 278 29.27 9.35 -10.34
C GLU A 278 28.44 10.10 -9.29
N GLU A 279 28.14 11.38 -9.53
CA GLU A 279 27.29 12.17 -8.62
C GLU A 279 25.87 11.59 -8.54
N ASP A 280 25.32 11.08 -9.65
CA ASP A 280 24.04 10.38 -9.66
C ASP A 280 24.09 9.03 -8.94
N ALA A 281 25.21 8.31 -9.03
CA ALA A 281 25.43 7.05 -8.31
C ALA A 281 25.47 7.26 -6.80
N LEU A 282 26.26 8.25 -6.35
CA LEU A 282 26.49 8.53 -4.93
C LEU A 282 25.21 8.98 -4.20
N ARG A 283 24.31 9.69 -4.88
CA ARG A 283 23.02 10.08 -4.29
C ARG A 283 22.01 8.94 -4.21
N ARG A 284 22.27 7.72 -4.68
CA ARG A 284 21.30 6.61 -4.62
C ARG A 284 21.26 5.96 -3.24
N ASP A 285 20.26 5.11 -3.05
CA ASP A 285 20.00 4.48 -1.76
C ASP A 285 21.00 3.38 -1.41
N ALA A 286 21.31 2.49 -2.37
CA ALA A 286 22.22 1.38 -2.20
C ALA A 286 23.20 1.24 -3.37
N THR A 287 24.42 0.77 -3.10
CA THR A 287 25.48 0.52 -4.10
C THR A 287 24.99 -0.42 -5.22
N ILE A 288 24.27 -1.49 -4.86
CA ILE A 288 23.68 -2.43 -5.81
C ILE A 288 22.61 -1.80 -6.73
N ASN A 289 22.06 -0.63 -6.37
CA ASN A 289 21.09 0.12 -7.19
C ASN A 289 21.73 1.34 -7.88
N ALA A 290 23.05 1.52 -7.70
CA ALA A 290 23.84 2.59 -8.27
C ALA A 290 24.71 2.11 -9.46
N LEU A 291 24.35 0.96 -10.03
CA LEU A 291 24.97 0.39 -11.22
C LEU A 291 24.36 1.00 -12.48
N PHE A 292 25.19 1.16 -13.51
CA PHE A 292 24.78 1.58 -14.84
C PHE A 292 25.18 0.55 -15.89
N TYR A 293 24.42 0.48 -16.97
CA TYR A 293 24.76 -0.24 -18.19
C TYR A 293 24.86 0.77 -19.33
N ASN A 294 26.06 0.97 -19.86
CA ASN A 294 26.31 1.95 -20.90
C ASN A 294 25.86 1.39 -22.25
N LEU A 295 24.92 2.09 -22.90
CA LEU A 295 24.31 1.60 -24.14
C LEU A 295 25.28 1.64 -25.33
N HIS A 296 26.27 2.52 -25.31
CA HIS A 296 27.25 2.67 -26.38
C HIS A 296 28.32 1.59 -26.31
N THR A 297 28.88 1.34 -25.12
CA THR A 297 29.95 0.34 -24.94
C THR A 297 29.42 -1.07 -24.70
N GLY A 298 28.17 -1.20 -24.21
CA GLY A 298 27.59 -2.48 -23.81
C GLY A 298 28.19 -3.05 -22.52
N LEU A 299 28.82 -2.21 -21.69
CA LEU A 299 29.49 -2.61 -20.44
C LEU A 299 28.74 -2.08 -19.22
N VAL A 300 28.83 -2.85 -18.12
CA VAL A 300 28.37 -2.40 -16.80
C VAL A 300 29.40 -1.46 -16.18
N GLU A 301 28.95 -0.30 -15.72
CA GLU A 301 29.74 0.68 -14.99
C GLU A 301 29.36 0.62 -13.50
N ASP A 302 30.35 0.38 -12.65
CA ASP A 302 30.20 0.38 -11.19
C ASP A 302 31.09 1.46 -10.58
N LEU A 303 30.47 2.53 -10.11
CA LEU A 303 31.14 3.69 -9.53
C LEU A 303 31.15 3.66 -8.00
N THR A 304 30.52 2.65 -7.37
CA THR A 304 30.28 2.62 -5.92
C THR A 304 30.62 1.29 -5.25
N GLY A 305 31.07 0.28 -6.00
CA GLY A 305 31.37 -1.06 -5.50
C GLY A 305 30.17 -1.99 -5.42
N GLY A 306 29.08 -1.68 -6.12
CA GLY A 306 27.84 -2.45 -6.11
C GLY A 306 27.98 -3.89 -6.61
N LEU A 307 28.91 -4.18 -7.53
CA LEU A 307 29.17 -5.54 -8.00
C LEU A 307 29.78 -6.43 -6.92
N ALA A 308 30.70 -5.87 -6.12
CA ALA A 308 31.32 -6.59 -5.01
C ALA A 308 30.29 -6.84 -3.89
N ASP A 309 29.45 -5.85 -3.58
CA ASP A 309 28.38 -5.97 -2.58
C ASP A 309 27.30 -6.97 -3.02
N MET A 310 26.99 -7.01 -4.32
CA MET A 310 26.06 -8.01 -4.86
C MET A 310 26.60 -9.43 -4.71
N LYS A 311 27.90 -9.64 -4.96
CA LYS A 311 28.56 -10.94 -4.77
C LYS A 311 28.58 -11.37 -3.30
N SER A 312 28.73 -10.41 -2.38
CA SER A 312 28.70 -10.68 -0.93
C SER A 312 27.30 -10.70 -0.32
N ARG A 313 26.24 -10.50 -1.14
CA ARG A 313 24.84 -10.40 -0.70
C ARG A 313 24.63 -9.33 0.37
N LEU A 314 25.24 -8.16 0.16
CA LEU A 314 25.25 -7.04 1.09
C LEU A 314 24.49 -5.83 0.53
N ILE A 315 23.70 -5.17 1.36
CA ILE A 315 23.07 -3.88 1.09
C ILE A 315 23.89 -2.80 1.79
N ARG A 316 24.61 -1.99 1.02
CA ARG A 316 25.44 -0.87 1.51
C ARG A 316 25.00 0.45 0.88
N THR A 317 25.12 1.56 1.61
CA THR A 317 24.90 2.91 1.09
C THR A 317 26.13 3.39 0.29
N PRO A 318 25.97 4.10 -0.85
CA PRO A 318 27.11 4.63 -1.61
C PRO A 318 27.95 5.64 -0.82
N MET A 319 27.29 6.48 -0.03
CA MET A 319 27.92 7.46 0.86
C MET A 319 27.84 7.01 2.31
N GLU A 320 28.44 7.81 3.20
CA GLU A 320 28.38 7.59 4.64
C GLU A 320 26.91 7.43 5.11
N PRO A 321 26.59 6.38 5.90
CA PRO A 321 25.20 6.08 6.24
C PRO A 321 24.47 7.17 7.01
N PHE A 322 25.13 7.86 7.95
CA PHE A 322 24.51 8.90 8.77
C PHE A 322 24.07 10.08 7.92
N GLN A 323 24.91 10.56 7.00
CA GLN A 323 24.54 11.57 6.02
C GLN A 323 23.40 11.06 5.13
N THR A 324 23.53 9.85 4.59
CA THR A 324 22.52 9.25 3.69
C THR A 324 21.13 9.20 4.33
N PHE A 325 21.03 8.80 5.60
CA PHE A 325 19.75 8.71 6.30
C PHE A 325 19.27 10.04 6.85
N THR A 326 20.15 11.01 7.10
CA THR A 326 19.77 12.37 7.51
C THR A 326 19.19 13.18 6.34
N ASP A 327 19.73 12.98 5.14
CA ASP A 327 19.32 13.62 3.89
C ASP A 327 17.96 13.09 3.39
N ASP A 328 17.80 11.76 3.28
CA ASP A 328 16.51 11.13 3.02
C ASP A 328 16.27 9.92 3.95
N PRO A 329 15.61 10.15 5.09
CA PRO A 329 15.33 9.09 6.07
C PRO A 329 14.52 7.92 5.51
N LEU A 330 13.78 8.09 4.41
CA LEU A 330 13.05 6.99 3.79
C LEU A 330 14.00 5.87 3.30
N ARG A 331 15.27 6.19 3.04
CA ARG A 331 16.27 5.21 2.62
C ARG A 331 16.44 4.08 3.63
N VAL A 332 16.23 4.34 4.93
CA VAL A 332 16.19 3.28 5.96
C VAL A 332 15.18 2.19 5.57
N LEU A 333 13.92 2.57 5.34
CA LEU A 333 12.86 1.63 4.98
C LEU A 333 13.11 0.97 3.61
N ARG A 334 13.70 1.70 2.66
CA ARG A 334 14.05 1.15 1.34
C ARG A 334 15.14 0.09 1.45
N LEU A 335 16.15 0.29 2.29
CA LEU A 335 17.21 -0.69 2.55
C LEU A 335 16.64 -1.96 3.18
N LEU A 336 15.74 -1.84 4.18
CA LEU A 336 15.02 -2.98 4.75
C LEU A 336 14.21 -3.73 3.69
N ARG A 337 13.54 -3.00 2.79
CA ARG A 337 12.82 -3.60 1.67
C ARG A 337 13.75 -4.34 0.71
N PHE A 338 14.90 -3.78 0.36
CA PHE A 338 15.85 -4.48 -0.52
C PHE A 338 16.43 -5.71 0.16
N ALA A 339 16.81 -5.62 1.43
CA ALA A 339 17.30 -6.73 2.22
C ALA A 339 16.30 -7.89 2.24
N SER A 340 15.03 -7.61 2.56
CA SER A 340 13.97 -8.64 2.60
C SER A 340 13.54 -9.15 1.22
N ARG A 341 13.53 -8.30 0.18
CA ARG A 341 13.22 -8.74 -1.20
C ARG A 341 14.29 -9.66 -1.77
N LEU A 342 15.57 -9.30 -1.58
CA LEU A 342 16.72 -9.98 -2.19
C LEU A 342 17.31 -11.06 -1.28
N ASP A 343 16.86 -11.13 -0.01
CA ASP A 343 17.43 -11.98 1.03
C ASP A 343 18.92 -11.66 1.25
N PHE A 344 19.23 -10.36 1.38
CA PHE A 344 20.60 -9.83 1.56
C PHE A 344 20.72 -9.26 2.98
N SER A 345 21.94 -9.26 3.53
CA SER A 345 22.23 -8.61 4.80
C SER A 345 22.48 -7.11 4.59
N ILE A 346 22.19 -6.28 5.61
CA ILE A 346 22.51 -4.85 5.58
C ILE A 346 23.91 -4.65 6.15
N ASP A 347 24.68 -3.75 5.55
CA ASP A 347 26.01 -3.37 6.03
C ASP A 347 26.00 -2.97 7.52
N PRO A 348 26.91 -3.53 8.36
CA PRO A 348 26.93 -3.25 9.79
C PRO A 348 27.01 -1.76 10.14
N ALA A 349 27.78 -0.96 9.38
CA ALA A 349 27.89 0.47 9.63
C ALA A 349 26.54 1.17 9.37
N ALA A 350 25.82 0.76 8.32
CA ALA A 350 24.47 1.24 8.07
C ALA A 350 23.50 0.83 9.19
N THR A 351 23.53 -0.43 9.64
CA THR A 351 22.64 -0.89 10.73
C THR A 351 22.85 -0.14 12.04
N ALA A 352 24.10 0.17 12.39
CA ALA A 352 24.43 0.93 13.61
C ALA A 352 23.81 2.33 13.59
N VAL A 353 23.80 2.97 12.41
CA VAL A 353 23.26 4.32 12.22
C VAL A 353 21.74 4.32 12.12
N MET A 354 21.11 3.27 11.56
CA MET A 354 19.65 3.19 11.44
C MET A 354 18.92 3.28 12.80
N ALA A 355 19.55 2.78 13.86
CA ALA A 355 19.03 2.83 15.23
C ALA A 355 19.34 4.14 15.96
N ASP A 356 20.07 5.08 15.33
CA ASP A 356 20.42 6.36 15.94
C ASP A 356 19.16 7.22 16.18
N PRO A 357 18.97 7.80 17.38
CA PRO A 357 17.80 8.62 17.69
C PRO A 357 17.57 9.79 16.73
N GLN A 358 18.63 10.39 16.17
CA GLN A 358 18.50 11.49 15.20
C GLN A 358 17.89 11.00 13.89
N VAL A 359 18.32 9.83 13.41
CA VAL A 359 17.77 9.20 12.21
C VAL A 359 16.32 8.78 12.43
N LEU A 360 16.01 8.17 13.57
CA LEU A 360 14.64 7.80 13.93
C LEU A 360 13.71 9.02 14.02
N ASN A 361 14.18 10.11 14.63
CA ASN A 361 13.43 11.37 14.69
C ASN A 361 13.26 12.01 13.31
N ALA A 362 14.30 11.98 12.47
CA ALA A 362 14.20 12.46 11.09
C ALA A 362 13.20 11.63 10.27
N LEU A 363 13.18 10.30 10.44
CA LEU A 363 12.18 9.42 9.83
C LEU A 363 10.76 9.75 10.28
N LYS A 364 10.55 10.04 11.57
CA LYS A 364 9.24 10.45 12.11
C LYS A 364 8.78 11.81 11.57
N LEU A 365 9.67 12.80 11.53
CA LEU A 365 9.32 14.20 11.26
C LEU A 365 9.39 14.61 9.78
N LYS A 366 10.42 14.19 9.05
CA LYS A 366 10.67 14.63 7.66
C LYS A 366 9.87 13.83 6.63
N ILE A 367 9.50 12.59 6.93
CA ILE A 367 8.86 11.68 5.98
C ILE A 367 7.35 11.62 6.20
N SER A 368 6.60 11.79 5.11
CA SER A 368 5.14 11.66 5.13
C SER A 368 4.74 10.20 5.37
N ARG A 369 3.66 10.00 6.14
CA ARG A 369 3.19 8.67 6.53
C ARG A 369 2.72 7.84 5.32
N GLU A 370 2.29 8.50 4.24
CA GLU A 370 1.95 7.86 2.98
C GLU A 370 3.15 7.17 2.34
N ARG A 371 4.37 7.74 2.44
CA ARG A 371 5.58 7.12 1.89
C ARG A 371 6.04 5.94 2.73
N VAL A 372 5.92 6.05 4.06
CA VAL A 372 6.14 4.93 4.98
C VAL A 372 5.19 3.79 4.62
N GLY A 373 3.91 4.10 4.41
CA GLY A 373 2.89 3.15 3.95
C GLY A 373 3.24 2.41 2.67
N VAL A 374 3.73 3.13 1.65
CA VAL A 374 4.14 2.51 0.37
C VAL A 374 5.31 1.54 0.55
N GLU A 375 6.32 1.89 1.35
CA GLU A 375 7.45 0.98 1.60
C GLU A 375 7.01 -0.22 2.45
N MET A 376 6.15 -0.01 3.46
CA MET A 376 5.55 -1.10 4.24
C MET A 376 4.71 -2.04 3.39
N GLU A 377 3.86 -1.51 2.51
CA GLU A 377 3.05 -2.31 1.60
C GLU A 377 3.92 -3.21 0.72
N LYS A 378 5.00 -2.66 0.14
CA LYS A 378 5.94 -3.42 -0.68
C LYS A 378 6.70 -4.49 0.10
N MET A 379 7.02 -4.23 1.37
CA MET A 379 7.66 -5.22 2.25
C MET A 379 6.70 -6.36 2.61
N LEU A 380 5.47 -6.04 3.01
CA LEU A 380 4.48 -7.03 3.45
C LEU A 380 3.86 -7.83 2.30
N LYS A 381 3.89 -7.32 1.07
CA LYS A 381 3.59 -8.08 -0.17
C LYS A 381 4.81 -8.75 -0.78
N GLY A 382 6.00 -8.51 -0.21
CA GLY A 382 7.27 -8.96 -0.76
C GLY A 382 7.51 -10.45 -0.54
N LYS A 383 8.70 -10.90 -0.96
CA LYS A 383 9.13 -12.31 -0.86
C LYS A 383 9.27 -12.79 0.60
N ASN A 384 9.81 -11.96 1.48
CA ASN A 384 10.09 -12.33 2.88
C ASN A 384 9.60 -11.25 3.86
N PRO A 385 8.27 -11.17 4.09
CA PRO A 385 7.68 -10.21 5.04
C PRO A 385 8.10 -10.47 6.50
N CYS A 386 8.37 -11.73 6.86
CA CYS A 386 8.90 -12.11 8.17
C CYS A 386 10.24 -11.39 8.46
N MET A 387 11.18 -11.47 7.53
CA MET A 387 12.46 -10.76 7.62
C MET A 387 12.27 -9.24 7.70
N SER A 388 11.31 -8.66 6.97
CA SER A 388 11.01 -7.23 7.07
C SER A 388 10.59 -6.83 8.49
N LEU A 389 9.69 -7.61 9.12
CA LEU A 389 9.24 -7.34 10.49
C LEU A 389 10.35 -7.58 11.52
N ASP A 390 11.19 -8.60 11.32
CA ASP A 390 12.34 -8.87 12.19
C ASP A 390 13.38 -7.74 12.13
N LEU A 391 13.65 -7.18 10.95
CA LEU A 391 14.51 -5.99 10.79
C LEU A 391 13.91 -4.76 11.48
N ILE A 392 12.60 -4.53 11.35
CA ILE A 392 11.91 -3.43 12.05
C ILE A 392 12.05 -3.57 13.57
N ARG A 393 11.89 -4.79 14.09
CA ARG A 393 12.04 -5.09 15.52
C ARG A 393 13.46 -4.88 16.00
N THR A 394 14.45 -5.48 15.33
CA THR A 394 15.86 -5.46 15.74
C THR A 394 16.48 -4.07 15.67
N LEU A 395 16.03 -3.24 14.72
CA LEU A 395 16.49 -1.85 14.56
C LEU A 395 15.65 -0.83 15.34
N ASN A 396 14.71 -1.30 16.19
CA ASN A 396 13.82 -0.45 16.99
C ASN A 396 13.03 0.60 16.17
N LEU A 397 12.60 0.21 14.96
CA LEU A 397 11.89 1.10 14.03
C LEU A 397 10.37 1.09 14.25
N TYR A 398 9.86 0.23 15.13
CA TYR A 398 8.41 0.00 15.28
C TYR A 398 7.65 1.30 15.58
N GLU A 399 8.05 2.06 16.60
CA GLU A 399 7.40 3.33 16.94
C GLU A 399 7.64 4.43 15.90
N ALA A 400 8.64 4.30 15.02
CA ALA A 400 8.83 5.24 13.92
C ALA A 400 7.85 4.98 12.76
N ILE A 401 7.31 3.78 12.67
CA ILE A 401 6.43 3.30 11.59
C ILE A 401 4.97 3.26 12.06
N PHE A 402 4.70 2.58 13.16
CA PHE A 402 3.36 2.32 13.68
C PHE A 402 3.03 3.25 14.85
N THR A 403 3.02 4.55 14.60
CA THR A 403 2.65 5.55 15.63
C THR A 403 1.85 6.67 15.01
N ASP A 404 0.90 7.18 15.79
CA ASP A 404 0.18 8.40 15.44
C ASP A 404 1.09 9.61 15.71
N SER A 405 1.56 10.24 14.63
CA SER A 405 2.40 11.44 14.71
C SER A 405 1.71 12.65 15.37
N SER A 406 0.39 12.60 15.57
CA SER A 406 -0.40 13.72 16.07
C SER A 406 -0.63 13.73 17.58
N ASP A 407 -0.31 12.65 18.29
CA ASP A 407 -0.55 12.53 19.73
C ASP A 407 0.57 11.72 20.41
N SER A 408 1.22 12.36 21.39
CA SER A 408 2.32 11.78 22.17
C SER A 408 1.85 11.00 23.41
N GLY A 409 0.53 10.92 23.65
CA GLY A 409 -0.05 10.24 24.81
C GLY A 409 -0.51 8.80 24.59
N HIS A 410 -0.26 8.21 23.43
CA HIS A 410 -0.71 6.85 23.13
C HIS A 410 0.02 5.80 24.00
N PRO A 411 -0.67 4.74 24.45
CA PRO A 411 -0.02 3.66 25.16
C PRO A 411 1.06 3.00 24.30
N SER A 412 2.16 2.60 24.92
CA SER A 412 3.29 1.96 24.24
C SER A 412 2.94 0.54 23.76
N PRO A 413 3.49 0.09 22.62
CA PRO A 413 3.34 -1.27 22.15
C PRO A 413 4.11 -2.26 23.03
N ASP A 414 3.61 -3.49 23.17
CA ASP A 414 4.34 -4.60 23.79
C ASP A 414 5.06 -5.40 22.70
N LEU A 415 6.37 -5.20 22.59
CA LEU A 415 7.22 -5.88 21.60
C LEU A 415 7.83 -7.18 22.12
N SER A 416 7.63 -7.53 23.41
CA SER A 416 8.34 -8.64 24.08
C SER A 416 8.13 -9.99 23.39
N LYS A 417 6.91 -10.24 22.93
CA LYS A 417 6.50 -11.46 22.22
C LYS A 417 6.10 -11.20 20.77
N TRP A 418 6.43 -10.04 20.20
CA TRP A 418 6.06 -9.73 18.82
C TRP A 418 6.68 -10.71 17.82
N LYS A 419 7.93 -11.13 18.07
CA LYS A 419 8.62 -12.13 17.25
C LYS A 419 7.84 -13.43 17.12
N LEU A 420 7.25 -13.90 18.21
CA LEU A 420 6.44 -15.12 18.21
C LEU A 420 5.27 -15.02 17.22
N ALA A 421 4.65 -13.85 17.08
CA ALA A 421 3.49 -13.67 16.21
C ALA A 421 3.85 -13.80 14.72
N TYR A 422 4.85 -13.07 14.26
CA TYR A 422 5.23 -13.10 12.85
C TYR A 422 6.03 -14.36 12.48
N ASP A 423 6.82 -14.93 13.40
CA ASP A 423 7.48 -16.23 13.17
C ASP A 423 6.45 -17.35 13.08
N LEU A 424 5.39 -17.31 13.89
CA LEU A 424 4.32 -18.30 13.80
C LEU A 424 3.58 -18.19 12.46
N LEU A 425 3.27 -16.97 12.01
CA LEU A 425 2.66 -16.77 10.70
C LEU A 425 3.57 -17.25 9.57
N ASP A 426 4.87 -16.96 9.64
CA ASP A 426 5.87 -17.40 8.66
C ASP A 426 5.95 -18.92 8.58
N ARG A 427 6.01 -19.59 9.73
CA ARG A 427 5.99 -21.06 9.79
C ARG A 427 4.69 -21.63 9.26
N LEU A 428 3.53 -21.07 9.63
CA LEU A 428 2.26 -21.53 9.07
C LEU A 428 2.22 -21.41 7.54
N ALA A 429 2.86 -20.37 6.97
CA ALA A 429 2.93 -20.19 5.52
C ALA A 429 3.86 -21.19 4.81
N HIS A 430 4.87 -21.73 5.48
CA HIS A 430 5.91 -22.59 4.89
C HIS A 430 5.83 -24.07 5.31
N ASP A 431 5.52 -24.33 6.58
CA ASP A 431 5.45 -25.64 7.20
C ASP A 431 4.02 -26.18 7.10
N LYS A 432 3.81 -27.19 6.25
CA LYS A 432 2.51 -27.84 6.03
C LYS A 432 2.10 -28.83 7.14
N ASP A 433 2.79 -28.82 8.28
CA ASP A 433 2.62 -29.77 9.40
C ASP A 433 2.69 -29.01 10.75
N PRO A 434 1.71 -29.11 11.66
CA PRO A 434 0.48 -29.91 11.59
C PRO A 434 -0.67 -29.16 10.89
N GLY A 435 -0.94 -29.55 9.64
CA GLY A 435 -2.16 -29.23 8.91
C GLY A 435 -2.11 -27.97 8.05
N LEU A 436 -3.15 -27.84 7.23
CA LEU A 436 -3.36 -26.78 6.24
C LEU A 436 -3.94 -25.49 6.86
N ILE A 437 -3.65 -25.16 8.14
CA ILE A 437 -4.23 -23.99 8.83
C ILE A 437 -4.10 -22.73 7.98
N TYR A 438 -2.90 -22.49 7.45
CA TYR A 438 -2.65 -21.34 6.60
C TYR A 438 -3.49 -21.38 5.33
N ASP A 439 -3.49 -22.49 4.59
CA ASP A 439 -4.23 -22.63 3.33
C ASP A 439 -5.76 -22.52 3.54
N VAL A 440 -6.26 -22.93 4.71
CA VAL A 440 -7.68 -22.81 5.09
C VAL A 440 -8.06 -21.36 5.39
N LEU A 441 -7.17 -20.59 6.03
CA LEU A 441 -7.46 -19.23 6.47
C LEU A 441 -7.04 -18.15 5.46
N VAL A 442 -5.97 -18.39 4.71
CA VAL A 442 -5.33 -17.45 3.80
C VAL A 442 -5.50 -17.95 2.37
N THR A 443 -6.60 -17.52 1.74
CA THR A 443 -7.04 -18.07 0.45
C THR A 443 -6.69 -17.22 -0.77
N SER A 444 -6.01 -16.08 -0.58
CA SER A 444 -5.60 -15.18 -1.66
C SER A 444 -4.40 -14.32 -1.25
N ASP A 445 -3.71 -13.74 -2.23
CA ASP A 445 -2.60 -12.80 -2.00
C ASP A 445 -3.04 -11.57 -1.20
N GLU A 446 -4.29 -11.12 -1.39
CA GLU A 446 -4.87 -10.04 -0.58
C GLU A 446 -5.04 -10.47 0.89
N ALA A 447 -5.52 -11.70 1.11
CA ALA A 447 -5.66 -12.26 2.45
C ALA A 447 -4.29 -12.43 3.13
N ALA A 448 -3.26 -12.84 2.38
CA ALA A 448 -1.89 -12.93 2.88
C ALA A 448 -1.35 -11.56 3.28
N TYR A 449 -1.57 -10.53 2.45
CA TYR A 449 -1.21 -9.15 2.79
C TYR A 449 -1.91 -8.67 4.07
N PHE A 450 -3.20 -8.96 4.24
CA PHE A 450 -3.92 -8.63 5.48
C PHE A 450 -3.42 -9.41 6.69
N ALA A 451 -3.10 -10.69 6.55
CA ALA A 451 -2.49 -11.49 7.60
C ALA A 451 -1.19 -10.87 8.12
N TRP A 452 -0.30 -10.47 7.22
CA TRP A 452 0.97 -9.83 7.60
C TRP A 452 0.80 -8.46 8.26
N ASN A 453 -0.20 -7.67 7.85
CA ASN A 453 -0.54 -6.43 8.55
C ASN A 453 -1.09 -6.70 9.95
N LEU A 454 -1.92 -7.73 10.11
CA LEU A 454 -2.46 -8.15 11.41
C LEU A 454 -1.36 -8.68 12.34
N ALA A 455 -0.36 -9.39 11.81
CA ALA A 455 0.84 -9.76 12.55
C ALA A 455 1.68 -8.53 12.95
N ALA A 456 1.78 -7.52 12.08
CA ALA A 456 2.53 -6.31 12.35
C ALA A 456 1.92 -5.46 13.48
N ILE A 457 0.60 -5.44 13.63
CA ILE A 457 -0.13 -4.63 14.64
C ILE A 457 -0.40 -5.36 15.95
N THR A 458 -0.04 -6.65 16.10
CA THR A 458 -0.25 -7.40 17.35
C THR A 458 0.39 -6.79 18.59
N PRO A 459 1.47 -6.00 18.55
CA PRO A 459 2.01 -5.36 19.76
C PRO A 459 1.02 -4.46 20.50
N TYR A 460 -0.04 -3.99 19.83
CA TYR A 460 -1.11 -3.20 20.44
C TYR A 460 -2.36 -4.03 20.82
N SER A 461 -2.34 -5.36 20.69
CA SER A 461 -3.51 -6.22 20.92
C SER A 461 -4.01 -6.22 22.38
N HIS A 462 -3.11 -5.96 23.33
CA HIS A 462 -3.37 -5.94 24.76
C HIS A 462 -4.16 -4.71 25.24
N ILE A 463 -4.23 -3.66 24.42
CA ILE A 463 -4.91 -2.41 24.76
C ILE A 463 -6.39 -2.56 24.46
N THR A 464 -7.23 -2.44 25.49
CA THR A 464 -8.69 -2.63 25.40
C THR A 464 -9.47 -1.34 25.15
N GLU A 465 -8.86 -0.18 25.44
CA GLU A 465 -9.51 1.11 25.33
C GLU A 465 -9.57 1.55 23.86
N GLU A 466 -10.79 1.78 23.35
CA GLU A 466 -10.97 2.32 22.01
C GLU A 466 -10.89 3.86 22.01
N VAL A 467 -10.29 4.41 20.95
CA VAL A 467 -10.07 5.84 20.78
C VAL A 467 -11.29 6.49 20.09
N PRO A 468 -11.82 7.61 20.61
CA PRO A 468 -12.91 8.33 19.96
C PRO A 468 -12.47 8.99 18.65
N LEU A 469 -13.30 8.89 17.61
CA LEU A 469 -12.99 9.51 16.31
C LEU A 469 -13.28 11.01 16.31
N PRO A 470 -12.35 11.86 15.81
CA PRO A 470 -12.62 13.28 15.65
C PRO A 470 -13.75 13.48 14.63
N LYS A 471 -14.90 13.99 15.08
CA LYS A 471 -16.08 14.37 14.26
C LYS A 471 -17.01 13.22 13.81
N ALA A 472 -16.80 11.98 14.24
CA ALA A 472 -17.75 10.88 13.99
C ALA A 472 -18.41 10.41 15.30
N ARG A 473 -19.63 9.86 15.22
CA ARG A 473 -20.20 9.09 16.34
C ARG A 473 -19.57 7.71 16.31
N GLY A 474 -18.58 7.45 17.17
CA GLY A 474 -17.99 6.13 17.33
C GLY A 474 -16.56 6.14 17.83
N THR A 475 -16.09 4.94 18.17
CA THR A 475 -14.74 4.65 18.64
C THR A 475 -14.05 3.70 17.66
N VAL A 476 -12.72 3.67 17.69
CA VAL A 476 -11.90 2.72 16.93
C VAL A 476 -10.84 2.09 17.83
N PRO A 477 -10.49 0.81 17.64
CA PRO A 477 -9.36 0.21 18.33
C PRO A 477 -8.05 0.96 18.04
N LEU A 478 -7.14 1.03 19.02
CA LEU A 478 -5.83 1.66 18.82
C LEU A 478 -5.06 1.01 17.66
N THR A 479 -5.14 -0.30 17.50
CA THR A 479 -4.57 -1.05 16.37
C THR A 479 -4.99 -0.49 15.01
N THR A 480 -6.24 -0.02 14.90
CA THR A 480 -6.76 0.61 13.68
C THR A 480 -6.22 2.02 13.52
N LEU A 481 -6.15 2.78 14.62
CA LEU A 481 -5.63 4.15 14.60
C LEU A 481 -4.16 4.18 14.16
N VAL A 482 -3.30 3.31 14.72
CA VAL A 482 -1.87 3.28 14.37
C VAL A 482 -1.65 2.83 12.92
N ALA A 483 -2.47 1.91 12.40
CA ALA A 483 -2.41 1.54 10.99
C ALA A 483 -2.85 2.72 10.09
N ARG A 484 -3.94 3.39 10.46
CA ARG A 484 -4.47 4.53 9.69
C ARG A 484 -3.55 5.74 9.71
N GLU A 485 -2.96 6.10 10.85
CA GLU A 485 -2.15 7.30 10.96
C GLU A 485 -0.67 7.06 10.71
N GLY A 486 -0.13 5.93 11.17
CA GLY A 486 1.29 5.59 11.04
C GLY A 486 1.70 5.20 9.62
N ILE A 487 0.90 4.35 8.96
CA ILE A 487 1.21 3.85 7.60
C ILE A 487 0.19 4.28 6.56
N LYS A 488 -0.79 5.13 6.91
CA LYS A 488 -1.87 5.56 6.00
C LYS A 488 -2.57 4.39 5.31
N ALA A 489 -2.87 3.36 6.12
CA ALA A 489 -3.52 2.14 5.66
C ALA A 489 -4.84 2.46 4.91
N PRO A 490 -5.12 1.75 3.79
CA PRO A 490 -6.39 1.88 3.08
C PRO A 490 -7.59 1.56 3.98
N ASN A 491 -8.74 2.18 3.72
CA ASN A 491 -9.96 1.96 4.51
C ASN A 491 -10.32 0.47 4.65
N LYS A 492 -10.22 -0.30 3.56
CA LYS A 492 -10.49 -1.75 3.58
C LYS A 492 -9.62 -2.49 4.59
N LEU A 493 -8.32 -2.17 4.67
CA LEU A 493 -7.42 -2.75 5.66
C LEU A 493 -7.79 -2.30 7.08
N CYS A 494 -8.11 -1.02 7.28
CA CYS A 494 -8.58 -0.50 8.57
C CYS A 494 -9.86 -1.23 9.05
N ASP A 495 -10.80 -1.50 8.15
CA ASP A 495 -12.05 -2.21 8.46
C ASP A 495 -11.76 -3.67 8.89
N VAL A 496 -10.86 -4.37 8.19
CA VAL A 496 -10.41 -5.72 8.57
C VAL A 496 -9.72 -5.71 9.94
N ILE A 497 -8.83 -4.75 10.20
CA ILE A 497 -8.14 -4.63 11.50
C ILE A 497 -9.14 -4.36 12.63
N THR A 498 -10.11 -3.46 12.40
CA THR A 498 -11.17 -3.15 13.37
C THR A 498 -12.00 -4.39 13.69
N ALA A 499 -12.42 -5.12 12.65
CA ALA A 499 -13.24 -6.31 12.80
C ALA A 499 -12.50 -7.45 13.51
N ALA A 500 -11.26 -7.72 13.09
CA ALA A 500 -10.39 -8.72 13.72
C ALA A 500 -10.21 -8.45 15.21
N TYR A 501 -9.97 -7.18 15.58
CA TYR A 501 -9.86 -6.78 16.97
C TYR A 501 -11.16 -7.01 17.76
N ARG A 502 -12.30 -6.57 17.24
CA ARG A 502 -13.60 -6.62 17.93
C ARG A 502 -14.18 -8.03 18.04
N HIS A 503 -13.97 -8.87 17.03
CA HIS A 503 -14.49 -10.23 16.99
C HIS A 503 -13.57 -11.24 17.69
N ARG A 504 -12.33 -10.86 18.04
CA ARG A 504 -11.36 -11.70 18.75
C ARG A 504 -11.96 -12.44 19.95
N VAL A 505 -12.63 -11.74 20.85
CA VAL A 505 -13.17 -12.32 22.09
C VAL A 505 -14.26 -13.36 21.78
N GLU A 506 -15.10 -13.11 20.79
CA GLU A 506 -16.16 -14.02 20.37
C GLU A 506 -15.59 -15.27 19.69
N ILE A 507 -14.58 -15.11 18.81
CA ILE A 507 -13.88 -16.21 18.14
C ILE A 507 -13.20 -17.13 19.16
N LEU A 508 -12.43 -16.55 20.09
CA LEU A 508 -11.75 -17.30 21.15
C LEU A 508 -12.76 -17.98 22.09
N GLY A 509 -13.88 -17.32 22.38
CA GLY A 509 -15.00 -17.90 23.13
C GLY A 509 -15.57 -19.13 22.42
N LEU A 510 -15.81 -19.05 21.11
CA LEU A 510 -16.34 -20.17 20.33
C LEU A 510 -15.36 -21.35 20.31
N LYS A 511 -14.07 -21.10 20.05
CA LYS A 511 -13.01 -22.12 20.10
C LYS A 511 -12.94 -22.81 21.47
N LYS A 512 -12.99 -22.02 22.55
CA LYS A 512 -12.96 -22.54 23.93
C LYS A 512 -14.19 -23.41 24.24
N SER A 513 -15.38 -22.96 23.85
CA SER A 513 -16.63 -23.72 24.02
C SER A 513 -16.64 -25.02 23.21
N PHE A 514 -16.03 -25.04 22.02
CA PHE A 514 -15.80 -26.26 21.24
C PHE A 514 -14.90 -27.25 21.99
N GLY A 515 -13.74 -26.79 22.47
CA GLY A 515 -12.82 -27.64 23.25
C GLY A 515 -13.43 -28.20 24.54
N ALA A 516 -14.46 -27.53 25.10
CA ALA A 516 -15.20 -27.98 26.27
C ALA A 516 -16.42 -28.89 25.95
N GLY A 517 -16.68 -29.20 24.68
CA GLY A 517 -17.77 -30.10 24.26
C GLY A 517 -19.18 -29.53 24.47
N GLN A 518 -19.37 -28.21 24.42
CA GLN A 518 -20.68 -27.60 24.60
C GLN A 518 -21.60 -27.84 23.39
N SER A 519 -22.85 -28.27 23.61
CA SER A 519 -23.81 -28.58 22.52
C SER A 519 -24.07 -27.43 21.54
N ARG A 520 -23.94 -26.16 21.96
CA ARG A 520 -24.20 -25.01 21.08
C ARG A 520 -23.14 -24.81 19.99
N THR A 521 -21.94 -25.39 20.15
CA THR A 521 -20.85 -25.25 19.18
C THR A 521 -20.91 -26.29 18.06
N THR A 522 -21.78 -27.30 18.18
CA THR A 522 -22.02 -28.30 17.12
C THR A 522 -23.22 -27.93 16.23
N GLU A 523 -23.96 -26.88 16.57
CA GLU A 523 -25.10 -26.42 15.77
C GLU A 523 -24.64 -25.57 14.57
N ARG A 524 -24.79 -26.12 13.35
CA ARG A 524 -24.45 -25.46 12.07
C ARG A 524 -25.04 -24.05 11.95
N GLY A 525 -26.29 -23.87 12.40
CA GLY A 525 -26.97 -22.57 12.38
C GLY A 525 -26.29 -21.52 13.28
N ILE A 526 -25.86 -21.88 14.48
CA ILE A 526 -25.22 -20.95 15.43
C ILE A 526 -23.84 -20.55 14.90
N VAL A 527 -23.02 -21.53 14.53
CA VAL A 527 -21.65 -21.30 14.06
C VAL A 527 -21.65 -20.53 12.74
N GLY A 528 -22.50 -20.92 11.78
CA GLY A 528 -22.61 -20.23 10.51
C GLY A 528 -23.07 -18.77 10.66
N MET A 529 -24.01 -18.49 11.58
CA MET A 529 -24.43 -17.12 11.87
C MET A 529 -23.32 -16.29 12.53
N ALA A 530 -22.51 -16.89 13.41
CA ALA A 530 -21.34 -16.22 13.98
C ALA A 530 -20.33 -15.83 12.88
N ILE A 531 -20.01 -16.77 11.97
CA ILE A 531 -19.12 -16.51 10.83
C ILE A 531 -19.67 -15.39 9.94
N ARG A 532 -20.98 -15.41 9.62
CA ARG A 532 -21.63 -14.35 8.83
C ARG A 532 -21.55 -12.98 9.50
N LYS A 533 -21.69 -12.92 10.83
CA LYS A 533 -21.57 -11.69 11.62
C LYS A 533 -20.14 -11.13 11.60
N TRP A 534 -19.14 -12.01 11.66
CA TRP A 534 -17.74 -11.60 11.57
C TRP A 534 -17.41 -11.07 10.17
N ASP A 535 -17.89 -11.74 9.13
CA ASP A 535 -17.66 -11.31 7.74
C ASP A 535 -18.42 -10.02 7.39
N SER A 536 -19.58 -9.75 8.00
CA SER A 536 -20.36 -8.54 7.70
C SER A 536 -19.64 -7.23 8.08
N HIS A 537 -18.64 -7.30 8.95
CA HIS A 537 -17.82 -6.15 9.35
C HIS A 537 -16.41 -6.34 8.77
N GLY A 538 -16.07 -5.60 7.72
CA GLY A 538 -14.72 -5.63 7.11
C GLY A 538 -14.41 -6.84 6.21
N GLY A 539 -15.30 -7.85 6.13
CA GLY A 539 -15.05 -9.07 5.36
C GLY A 539 -13.90 -9.90 5.93
N HIS A 540 -13.47 -10.90 5.16
CA HIS A 540 -12.28 -11.71 5.45
C HIS A 540 -12.32 -12.36 6.84
N TRP A 541 -13.46 -12.93 7.24
CA TRP A 541 -13.61 -13.55 8.58
C TRP A 541 -12.50 -14.57 8.92
N ARG A 542 -12.00 -15.30 7.92
CA ARG A 542 -10.88 -16.25 8.07
C ARG A 542 -9.60 -15.56 8.59
N ILE A 543 -9.31 -14.37 8.09
CA ILE A 543 -8.17 -13.57 8.52
C ILE A 543 -8.38 -12.97 9.92
N GLN A 544 -9.62 -12.71 10.29
CA GLN A 544 -9.96 -12.34 11.67
C GLN A 544 -9.72 -13.51 12.65
N VAL A 545 -10.02 -14.74 12.24
CA VAL A 545 -9.70 -15.97 12.99
C VAL A 545 -8.19 -16.16 13.11
N LEU A 546 -7.45 -15.93 12.02
CA LEU A 546 -5.98 -15.96 12.06
C LEU A 546 -5.41 -14.94 13.06
N TYR A 547 -5.93 -13.72 13.09
CA TYR A 547 -5.52 -12.73 14.09
C TYR A 547 -5.83 -13.19 15.53
N ALA A 548 -6.99 -13.79 15.77
CA ALA A 548 -7.31 -14.37 17.08
C ALA A 548 -6.33 -15.48 17.47
N LEU A 549 -5.92 -16.33 16.52
CA LEU A 549 -4.88 -17.34 16.71
C LEU A 549 -3.54 -16.71 17.09
N LEU A 550 -3.08 -15.69 16.35
CA LEU A 550 -1.81 -15.01 16.62
C LEU A 550 -1.80 -14.33 17.99
N VAL A 551 -2.89 -13.66 18.37
CA VAL A 551 -3.00 -13.01 19.69
C VAL A 551 -3.05 -14.06 20.81
N GLU A 552 -3.81 -15.14 20.64
CA GLU A 552 -3.84 -16.23 21.63
C GLU A 552 -2.46 -16.88 21.79
N ALA A 553 -1.68 -17.00 20.70
CA ALA A 553 -0.32 -17.52 20.73
C ALA A 553 0.59 -16.62 21.59
N ILE A 554 0.53 -15.29 21.40
CA ILE A 554 1.26 -14.31 22.22
C ILE A 554 0.88 -14.45 23.71
N GLU A 555 -0.41 -14.56 24.00
CA GLU A 555 -0.94 -14.60 25.37
C GLU A 555 -0.62 -15.93 26.08
N LYS A 556 -0.77 -17.07 25.39
CA LYS A 556 -0.80 -18.39 26.03
C LYS A 556 0.43 -19.27 25.78
N LEU A 557 1.19 -19.07 24.71
CA LEU A 557 2.39 -19.88 24.53
C LEU A 557 3.43 -19.52 25.59
N PRO A 558 3.87 -20.51 26.40
CA PRO A 558 4.86 -20.28 27.44
C PRO A 558 6.26 -20.10 26.84
N SER A 559 6.55 -20.79 25.74
CA SER A 559 7.80 -20.70 24.98
C SER A 559 7.54 -20.97 23.49
N ASP A 560 8.51 -20.64 22.62
CA ASP A 560 8.47 -21.06 21.20
C ASP A 560 9.02 -22.50 20.99
N SER A 561 8.89 -23.36 22.00
CA SER A 561 9.31 -24.75 21.86
C SER A 561 8.44 -25.47 20.81
N PRO A 562 9.01 -26.42 20.03
CA PRO A 562 8.24 -27.21 19.07
C PRO A 562 7.05 -27.94 19.68
N THR A 563 7.19 -28.44 20.91
CA THR A 563 6.14 -29.19 21.62
C THR A 563 4.97 -28.29 22.00
N ASP A 564 5.23 -27.16 22.66
CA ASP A 564 4.18 -26.23 23.08
C ASP A 564 3.40 -25.71 21.87
N ARG A 565 4.13 -25.42 20.78
CA ARG A 565 3.55 -24.96 19.52
C ARG A 565 2.69 -26.04 18.86
N ALA A 566 3.17 -27.29 18.80
CA ALA A 566 2.41 -28.38 18.19
C ALA A 566 1.10 -28.66 18.94
N GLU A 567 1.12 -28.65 20.28
CA GLU A 567 -0.09 -28.81 21.10
C GLU A 567 -1.07 -27.65 20.88
N PHE A 568 -0.56 -26.42 20.89
CA PHE A 568 -1.35 -25.22 20.63
C PHE A 568 -2.01 -25.24 19.25
N LEU A 569 -1.24 -25.56 18.20
CA LEU A 569 -1.74 -25.63 16.83
C LEU A 569 -2.70 -26.79 16.62
N SER A 570 -2.51 -27.94 17.28
CA SER A 570 -3.46 -29.05 17.22
C SER A 570 -4.86 -28.64 17.71
N GLY A 571 -4.94 -27.81 18.77
CA GLY A 571 -6.21 -27.28 19.24
C GLY A 571 -6.91 -26.36 18.23
N TRP A 572 -6.13 -25.57 17.48
CA TRP A 572 -6.66 -24.73 16.39
C TRP A 572 -7.05 -25.55 15.16
N GLN A 573 -6.24 -26.53 14.77
CA GLN A 573 -6.53 -27.42 13.65
C GLN A 573 -7.86 -28.15 13.88
N LYS A 574 -8.06 -28.78 15.05
CA LYS A 574 -9.32 -29.44 15.41
C LYS A 574 -10.54 -28.50 15.34
N PHE A 575 -10.35 -27.24 15.73
CA PHE A 575 -11.42 -26.25 15.64
C PHE A 575 -11.76 -25.91 14.19
N LEU A 576 -10.76 -25.73 13.32
CA LEU A 576 -10.98 -25.46 11.90
C LEU A 576 -11.54 -26.69 11.15
N ASP A 577 -11.10 -27.88 11.50
CA ASP A 577 -11.66 -29.14 10.99
C ASP A 577 -13.15 -29.22 11.35
N HIS A 578 -13.51 -28.90 12.59
CA HIS A 578 -14.92 -28.83 13.00
C HIS A 578 -15.74 -27.80 12.22
N LEU A 579 -15.19 -26.63 11.91
CA LEU A 579 -15.88 -25.66 11.02
C LEU A 579 -16.06 -26.19 9.59
N THR A 580 -15.11 -27.00 9.13
CA THR A 580 -15.15 -27.64 7.81
C THR A 580 -16.19 -28.77 7.80
N ASP A 581 -16.20 -29.61 8.82
CA ASP A 581 -17.16 -30.72 8.99
C ASP A 581 -18.61 -30.22 9.12
N LEU A 582 -18.80 -29.04 9.73
CA LEU A 582 -20.11 -28.38 9.78
C LEU A 582 -20.52 -27.72 8.45
N ASP A 583 -19.65 -27.69 7.44
CA ASP A 583 -19.92 -27.02 6.15
C ASP A 583 -20.38 -25.55 6.35
N VAL A 584 -19.61 -24.78 7.14
CA VAL A 584 -19.89 -23.37 7.44
C VAL A 584 -18.82 -22.40 6.96
N MET A 585 -17.76 -22.91 6.34
CA MET A 585 -16.62 -22.11 5.87
C MET A 585 -17.04 -21.02 4.86
N ASP A 586 -18.08 -21.30 4.07
CA ASP A 586 -18.64 -20.37 3.08
C ASP A 586 -20.03 -19.84 3.47
N ALA A 587 -20.38 -19.91 4.76
CA ALA A 587 -21.62 -19.36 5.29
C ALA A 587 -21.89 -17.88 4.89
N PRO A 588 -20.91 -16.97 4.75
CA PRO A 588 -21.14 -15.60 4.25
C PRO A 588 -21.64 -15.54 2.81
N SER A 589 -21.20 -16.47 1.96
CA SER A 589 -21.58 -16.54 0.54
C SER A 589 -22.97 -17.13 0.31
N LEU A 590 -23.60 -17.69 1.36
CA LEU A 590 -24.94 -18.27 1.28
C LEU A 590 -25.96 -17.18 0.88
N THR A 591 -26.64 -17.44 -0.24
CA THR A 591 -27.75 -16.59 -0.72
C THR A 591 -28.98 -16.87 0.12
N ARG A 592 -29.63 -15.79 0.60
CA ARG A 592 -30.83 -15.90 1.45
C ARG A 592 -32.00 -16.46 0.63
N LEU A 593 -32.66 -17.49 1.14
CA LEU A 593 -33.92 -17.99 0.56
C LEU A 593 -35.08 -16.98 0.71
N VAL A 594 -35.06 -16.23 1.81
CA VAL A 594 -36.13 -15.28 2.16
C VAL A 594 -35.57 -13.87 2.19
N ASP A 595 -36.18 -12.96 1.41
CA ASP A 595 -35.94 -11.52 1.50
C ASP A 595 -37.03 -10.82 2.34
N GLY A 596 -36.79 -9.57 2.72
CA GLY A 596 -37.72 -8.84 3.59
C GLY A 596 -39.08 -8.54 2.94
N ARG A 597 -39.17 -8.56 1.60
CA ARG A 597 -40.45 -8.34 0.89
C ARG A 597 -41.29 -9.61 0.90
N LEU A 598 -40.67 -10.75 0.62
CA LEU A 598 -41.28 -12.06 0.70
C LEU A 598 -41.76 -12.33 2.12
N LEU A 599 -40.90 -12.11 3.11
CA LEU A 599 -41.25 -12.33 4.52
C LEU A 599 -42.42 -11.45 4.97
N GLY A 600 -42.40 -10.16 4.63
CA GLY A 600 -43.52 -9.26 4.96
C GLY A 600 -44.83 -9.64 4.28
N LYS A 601 -44.78 -10.12 3.03
CA LYS A 601 -45.95 -10.59 2.28
C LYS A 601 -46.54 -11.85 2.91
N GLU A 602 -45.71 -12.84 3.23
CA GLU A 602 -46.16 -14.15 3.76
C GLU A 602 -46.60 -14.11 5.23
N LEU A 603 -46.12 -13.14 5.99
CA LEU A 603 -46.58 -12.87 7.35
C LEU A 603 -47.79 -11.92 7.40
N GLY A 604 -48.06 -11.18 6.32
CA GLY A 604 -49.13 -10.17 6.30
C GLY A 604 -48.87 -8.96 7.21
N VAL A 605 -47.64 -8.79 7.69
CA VAL A 605 -47.24 -7.71 8.63
C VAL A 605 -46.34 -6.70 7.92
N ARG A 606 -46.54 -5.40 8.22
CA ARG A 606 -45.71 -4.34 7.64
C ARG A 606 -44.25 -4.46 8.14
N PRO A 607 -43.25 -4.26 7.26
CA PRO A 607 -41.84 -4.26 7.67
C PRO A 607 -41.56 -3.27 8.80
N GLY A 608 -40.81 -3.73 9.81
CA GLY A 608 -40.47 -2.94 11.00
C GLY A 608 -39.10 -3.30 11.56
N LYS A 609 -38.81 -2.85 12.80
CA LYS A 609 -37.52 -3.10 13.48
C LYS A 609 -37.22 -4.60 13.68
N TRP A 610 -38.27 -5.43 13.77
CA TRP A 610 -38.19 -6.89 13.90
C TRP A 610 -37.61 -7.59 12.67
N MET A 611 -37.69 -6.96 11.49
CA MET A 611 -37.37 -7.59 10.21
C MET A 611 -35.94 -8.12 10.14
N GLY A 612 -34.97 -7.38 10.69
CA GLY A 612 -33.57 -7.81 10.69
C GLY A 612 -33.37 -9.11 11.46
N GLN A 613 -33.90 -9.18 12.69
CA GLN A 613 -33.81 -10.36 13.53
C GLN A 613 -34.58 -11.54 12.94
N ALA A 614 -35.73 -11.30 12.31
CA ALA A 614 -36.49 -12.35 11.64
C ALA A 614 -35.76 -12.92 10.41
N LEU A 615 -35.10 -12.08 9.61
CA LEU A 615 -34.26 -12.54 8.50
C LEU A 615 -33.06 -13.36 9.01
N ASP A 616 -32.46 -12.98 10.15
CA ASP A 616 -31.41 -13.77 10.78
C ASP A 616 -31.92 -15.15 11.23
N VAL A 617 -33.16 -15.24 11.73
CA VAL A 617 -33.81 -16.53 12.03
C VAL A 617 -33.99 -17.38 10.78
N CYS A 618 -34.44 -16.79 9.66
CA CYS A 618 -34.56 -17.52 8.40
C CYS A 618 -33.20 -18.06 7.92
N VAL A 619 -32.13 -17.26 8.00
CA VAL A 619 -30.79 -17.71 7.59
C VAL A 619 -30.25 -18.77 8.54
N ALA A 620 -30.46 -18.63 9.85
CA ALA A 620 -30.09 -19.65 10.82
C ALA A 620 -30.84 -20.98 10.58
N TRP A 621 -32.11 -20.91 10.17
CA TRP A 621 -32.88 -22.08 9.75
C TRP A 621 -32.32 -22.71 8.48
N GLN A 622 -32.01 -21.90 7.46
CA GLN A 622 -31.41 -22.36 6.20
C GLN A 622 -30.04 -23.03 6.43
N LEU A 623 -29.23 -22.49 7.34
CA LEU A 623 -27.98 -23.12 7.76
C LEU A 623 -28.19 -24.44 8.51
N ARG A 624 -29.34 -24.67 9.17
CA ARG A 624 -29.63 -25.97 9.78
C ARG A 624 -30.15 -27.00 8.76
N HIS A 625 -30.68 -26.55 7.62
CA HIS A 625 -31.33 -27.39 6.61
C HIS A 625 -30.71 -27.11 5.23
N PRO A 626 -29.46 -27.56 4.96
CA PRO A 626 -28.75 -27.26 3.71
C PRO A 626 -29.45 -27.79 2.45
N ASP A 627 -30.17 -28.90 2.56
CA ASP A 627 -30.85 -29.54 1.43
C ASP A 627 -32.19 -28.89 1.09
N GLU A 628 -32.70 -28.02 1.96
CA GLU A 628 -33.98 -27.35 1.74
C GLU A 628 -33.82 -26.11 0.87
N THR A 629 -34.66 -26.06 -0.17
CA THR A 629 -34.67 -24.97 -1.15
C THR A 629 -35.95 -24.13 -1.07
N GLU A 630 -36.95 -24.61 -0.33
CA GLU A 630 -38.23 -23.93 -0.17
C GLU A 630 -38.23 -23.00 1.07
N PRO A 631 -38.76 -21.77 0.94
CA PRO A 631 -38.74 -20.79 2.04
C PRO A 631 -39.75 -21.09 3.17
N ALA A 632 -40.68 -22.03 2.95
CA ALA A 632 -41.82 -22.27 3.83
C ALA A 632 -41.40 -22.62 5.27
N GLY A 633 -40.41 -23.51 5.43
CA GLY A 633 -39.93 -23.91 6.75
C GLY A 633 -39.24 -22.77 7.51
N ALA A 634 -38.49 -21.93 6.82
CA ALA A 634 -37.85 -20.75 7.39
C ALA A 634 -38.87 -19.69 7.85
N ILE A 635 -39.96 -19.51 7.10
CA ILE A 635 -41.03 -18.57 7.45
C ILE A 635 -41.83 -19.08 8.64
N GLU A 636 -42.10 -20.38 8.70
CA GLU A 636 -42.81 -20.99 9.82
C GLU A 636 -42.01 -20.89 11.12
N GLU A 637 -40.69 -21.04 11.07
CA GLU A 637 -39.83 -20.80 12.23
C GLU A 637 -39.93 -19.35 12.75
N VAL A 638 -40.04 -18.37 11.85
CA VAL A 638 -40.30 -16.97 12.24
C VAL A 638 -41.68 -16.82 12.89
N ARG A 639 -42.72 -17.49 12.39
CA ARG A 639 -44.06 -17.48 13.02
C ARG A 639 -44.01 -18.04 14.43
N ARG A 640 -43.33 -19.17 14.65
CA ARG A 640 -43.17 -19.77 15.98
C ARG A 640 -42.45 -18.84 16.97
N ARG A 641 -41.55 -17.98 16.48
CA ARG A 641 -40.78 -17.02 17.28
C ARG A 641 -41.32 -15.59 17.21
N ALA A 642 -42.55 -15.40 16.71
CA ALA A 642 -43.13 -14.08 16.50
C ALA A 642 -43.16 -13.21 17.76
N VAL A 643 -43.47 -13.82 18.92
CA VAL A 643 -43.51 -13.12 20.22
C VAL A 643 -42.11 -12.64 20.64
N GLU A 644 -41.10 -13.50 20.51
CA GLU A 644 -39.70 -13.16 20.84
C GLU A 644 -39.16 -12.03 19.95
N LEU A 645 -39.58 -12.03 18.68
CA LEU A 645 -39.17 -11.06 17.67
C LEU A 645 -39.99 -9.75 17.74
N GLY A 646 -41.02 -9.68 18.60
CA GLY A 646 -41.88 -8.51 18.73
C GLY A 646 -42.74 -8.24 17.49
N ILE A 647 -43.18 -9.29 16.80
CA ILE A 647 -44.06 -9.19 15.62
C ILE A 647 -45.51 -9.12 16.10
N GLU A 648 -46.09 -7.92 16.07
CA GLU A 648 -47.49 -7.70 16.43
C GLU A 648 -48.43 -8.02 15.25
N GLY A 649 -49.55 -8.70 15.53
CA GLY A 649 -50.64 -8.92 14.55
C GLY A 649 -50.64 -10.26 13.81
N LEU A 650 -49.80 -11.22 14.21
CA LEU A 650 -49.90 -12.61 13.74
C LEU A 650 -50.91 -13.39 14.62
N PRO A 651 -51.83 -14.20 14.03
CA PRO A 651 -52.66 -15.12 14.81
C PRO A 651 -51.76 -16.18 15.46
N ILE A 652 -51.89 -16.36 16.77
CA ILE A 652 -51.16 -17.37 17.58
C ILE A 652 -51.63 -18.77 17.19
#